data_AF-A0A4U6T5X3-F1
#
_entry.id   AF-A0A4U6T5X3-F1
#
_cell.length_a   1.000
_cell.length_b   1.000
_cell.length_c   1.000
_cell.angle_alpha   90.00
_cell.angle_beta   90.00
_cell.angle_gamma   90.00
#
_symmetry.space_group_name_H-M   'P 1'
#
loop_
_entity.id
_entity.type
_entity.pdbx_description
1 polymer ?
#
loop_
_entity_poly.entity_id
_entity_poly.type
_entity_poly.pdbx_seq_one_letter_code
_entity_poly.pdbx_strand_id
1 'polypeptide(L)'
;MAGVGGSGGGGGGDTEMGGWTGLLHSSTKLLEQAAPTPHFPPLQRNLDQLEALSTKLKAKTIRAEAPSQSLSATRLLAREGINAEQLARDLKSFELKTTFEDVFPSEATSVEEYLQQLHEVAIVSSIQEAQKDNLRSFNNYMMQVLEDDWQKEKRDFLQSLSRLSTLPKRNTNISTSGLARPALMPPSTSSPHASSGLPSAGVMPIPNKTIIENKSSVYAGVVRDLNEARGRSLPFNPATAFRAAYESLSVDAVGTKSVTMQKMWHLIQALVGEGLTHRNVSRKMSLVIGARRHLEWGHEKYILETINSHPALAALGGSVGNLQKIRAFMRVRLRDQGVLDFDATDLRRQPPVDTTWQQIYFCLRTGYYDEARQVAQSSRAAHNFAPLLADWISTNGAVSQDTALAASEECDKMLRMGDRPGRPGYDRKKLLLYAIICGCRRQIDRLLKDLPTLFNTIEDFLWFKLSALREHNNASSSSVLNEGLVPYTLDDLQSYLNKFEPSYYTKSGKDPLIYPYVLFLSIQLLPAILYLSKEIGEDGYHVDAVHISIALADHGVLPDGVGSGQKIGVMDACAEAASIIRQYGSIYLRSGNIDLALEYYAQAAAAMGGGEVSWIGQGNADQQRQRSLMLKQLLTEILLRDGGIQLLLGPSGMGEEGELKKYMMDWRSRQQFLLEAAHRCQEAGLYDKAVEIHKRVGDFAMALQIINKCLSDAVCAMARNMLDGESRATALIHSGNEIMETARYSSETSVQDKDLISEQQTVLRQLEAILHIYRLARAGQTVDALRETIRLPFLHLDPQSPNVTVDIFRNLSPHVQACIPDLLKVALNCIDNVRDTDGTLRAVKSKIANLVANNMSRNWPQDLYQKVAQCI
;
A
#
# COMPACT_ATOMS: atom_id res chain seq x y z
N MET A 1 4.14 -41.07 -58.61
CA MET A 1 4.34 -41.64 -59.96
C MET A 1 4.69 -40.50 -60.90
N ALA A 2 5.81 -40.66 -61.62
CA ALA A 2 6.30 -39.94 -62.83
C ALA A 2 5.91 -38.44 -62.97
N GLY A 3 6.84 -37.50 -62.95
CA GLY A 3 7.82 -37.28 -64.03
C GLY A 3 7.10 -36.60 -65.22
N VAL A 4 7.53 -35.45 -65.77
CA VAL A 4 8.85 -35.14 -66.32
C VAL A 4 8.88 -33.66 -66.75
N GLY A 5 10.04 -33.01 -66.57
CA GLY A 5 10.75 -32.02 -67.41
C GLY A 5 9.95 -30.88 -68.07
N GLY A 6 10.38 -29.62 -68.08
CA GLY A 6 11.74 -29.08 -67.98
C GLY A 6 12.02 -28.26 -69.25
N SER A 7 12.14 -26.94 -69.13
CA SER A 7 13.06 -26.11 -69.92
C SER A 7 13.11 -24.69 -69.33
N GLY A 8 14.33 -24.20 -69.17
CA GLY A 8 14.61 -22.83 -68.75
C GLY A 8 14.91 -21.90 -69.93
N GLY A 9 15.08 -20.63 -69.57
CA GLY A 9 15.53 -19.53 -70.44
C GLY A 9 14.35 -18.70 -70.93
N GLY A 10 14.17 -17.42 -70.60
CA GLY A 10 15.12 -16.43 -70.09
C GLY A 10 14.96 -15.17 -70.95
N GLY A 11 14.54 -14.06 -70.32
CA GLY A 11 14.37 -12.74 -70.92
C GLY A 11 12.89 -12.36 -71.09
N GLY A 12 12.33 -11.34 -70.47
CA GLY A 12 12.89 -10.22 -69.71
C GLY A 12 12.14 -8.94 -70.14
N GLY A 13 11.47 -8.30 -69.19
CA GLY A 13 10.99 -6.92 -69.27
C GLY A 13 9.71 -6.68 -70.08
N ASP A 14 8.56 -6.59 -69.38
CA ASP A 14 7.41 -5.69 -69.67
C ASP A 14 6.05 -6.17 -69.10
N THR A 15 6.00 -7.21 -68.27
CA THR A 15 4.75 -7.79 -67.74
C THR A 15 4.32 -7.35 -66.34
N GLU A 16 5.06 -6.48 -65.64
CA GLU A 16 4.72 -6.15 -64.23
C GLU A 16 3.67 -5.02 -64.08
N MET A 17 3.47 -4.14 -65.06
CA MET A 17 2.52 -3.03 -64.93
C MET A 17 1.04 -3.44 -65.09
N GLY A 18 0.78 -4.59 -65.71
CA GLY A 18 -0.56 -5.20 -65.80
C GLY A 18 -0.98 -5.99 -64.55
N GLY A 19 0.00 -6.43 -63.74
CA GLY A 19 -0.26 -7.22 -62.53
C GLY A 19 -0.92 -6.40 -61.42
N TRP A 20 -0.47 -5.17 -61.20
CA TRP A 20 -0.98 -4.29 -60.15
C TRP A 20 -2.38 -3.75 -60.44
N THR A 21 -2.66 -3.41 -61.69
CA THR A 21 -4.01 -3.00 -62.12
C THR A 21 -4.98 -4.18 -62.10
N GLY A 22 -4.52 -5.37 -62.47
CA GLY A 22 -5.29 -6.62 -62.33
C GLY A 22 -5.56 -7.02 -60.86
N LEU A 23 -4.59 -6.83 -59.97
CA LEU A 23 -4.73 -7.04 -58.52
C LEU A 23 -5.67 -6.02 -57.87
N LEU A 24 -5.60 -4.76 -58.29
CA LEU A 24 -6.53 -3.73 -57.83
C LEU A 24 -7.96 -4.10 -58.27
N HIS A 25 -8.13 -4.48 -59.54
CA HIS A 25 -9.43 -4.87 -60.07
C HIS A 25 -9.97 -6.16 -59.45
N SER A 26 -9.10 -7.13 -59.10
CA SER A 26 -9.50 -8.37 -58.42
C SER A 26 -9.86 -8.11 -56.95
N SER A 27 -9.16 -7.21 -56.27
CA SER A 27 -9.45 -6.78 -54.90
C SER A 27 -10.79 -6.05 -54.81
N THR A 28 -11.06 -5.13 -55.74
CA THR A 28 -12.36 -4.42 -55.83
C THR A 28 -13.51 -5.39 -56.12
N LYS A 29 -13.28 -6.39 -56.99
CA LYS A 29 -14.28 -7.41 -57.32
C LYS A 29 -14.56 -8.38 -56.18
N LEU A 30 -13.55 -8.69 -55.35
CA LEU A 30 -13.69 -9.48 -54.11
C LEU A 30 -14.50 -8.73 -53.04
N LEU A 31 -14.33 -7.41 -52.95
CA LEU A 31 -15.08 -6.54 -52.04
C LEU A 31 -16.57 -6.43 -52.45
N GLU A 32 -16.88 -6.37 -53.74
CA GLU A 32 -18.27 -6.34 -54.23
C GLU A 32 -18.98 -7.70 -54.14
N GLN A 33 -18.23 -8.81 -54.14
CA GLN A 33 -18.76 -10.18 -54.07
C GLN A 33 -18.89 -10.74 -52.64
N ALA A 34 -18.39 -10.02 -51.62
CA ALA A 34 -18.49 -10.44 -50.23
C ALA A 34 -19.92 -10.18 -49.69
N ALA A 35 -20.75 -11.22 -49.66
CA ALA A 35 -22.06 -11.17 -49.00
C ALA A 35 -21.91 -10.91 -47.48
N PRO A 36 -22.83 -10.13 -46.85
CA PRO A 36 -22.72 -9.78 -45.44
C PRO A 36 -22.87 -11.03 -44.57
N THR A 37 -21.80 -11.44 -43.92
CA THR A 37 -21.82 -12.47 -42.86
C THR A 37 -21.95 -11.79 -41.49
N PRO A 38 -22.66 -12.39 -40.53
CA PRO A 38 -23.02 -11.75 -39.25
C PRO A 38 -21.85 -11.47 -38.30
N HIS A 39 -20.61 -11.81 -38.67
CA HIS A 39 -19.42 -11.62 -37.83
C HIS A 39 -18.50 -10.45 -38.19
N PHE A 40 -18.74 -9.75 -39.30
CA PHE A 40 -17.96 -8.55 -39.64
C PHE A 40 -18.85 -7.46 -40.25
N PRO A 41 -18.78 -6.20 -39.80
CA PRO A 41 -19.52 -5.11 -40.41
C PRO A 41 -19.01 -4.87 -41.85
N PRO A 42 -19.89 -4.62 -42.83
CA PRO A 42 -19.47 -4.36 -44.20
C PRO A 42 -18.67 -3.06 -44.29
N LEU A 43 -17.58 -3.09 -45.04
CA LEU A 43 -16.73 -1.92 -45.28
C LEU A 43 -17.52 -0.90 -46.12
N GLN A 44 -17.87 0.26 -45.53
CA GLN A 44 -18.78 1.23 -46.15
C GLN A 44 -18.13 2.15 -47.21
N ARG A 45 -16.81 2.11 -47.40
CA ARG A 45 -16.11 3.09 -48.27
C ARG A 45 -14.97 2.45 -49.04
N ASN A 46 -14.90 2.77 -50.33
CA ASN A 46 -13.82 2.33 -51.22
C ASN A 46 -12.57 3.23 -51.06
N LEU A 47 -11.40 2.73 -51.46
CA LEU A 47 -10.12 3.45 -51.38
C LEU A 47 -10.18 4.83 -52.06
N ASP A 48 -10.79 4.94 -53.24
CA ASP A 48 -10.95 6.22 -53.94
C ASP A 48 -11.82 7.22 -53.16
N GLN A 49 -12.82 6.73 -52.41
CA GLN A 49 -13.66 7.56 -51.56
C GLN A 49 -12.90 8.02 -50.29
N LEU A 50 -12.00 7.19 -49.79
CA LEU A 50 -11.10 7.51 -48.68
C LEU A 50 -10.05 8.55 -49.09
N GLU A 51 -9.49 8.44 -50.29
CA GLU A 51 -8.57 9.43 -50.86
C GLU A 51 -9.27 10.77 -51.11
N ALA A 52 -10.48 10.75 -51.67
CA ALA A 52 -11.28 11.96 -51.86
C ALA A 52 -11.65 12.64 -50.53
N LEU A 53 -11.88 11.88 -49.45
CA LEU A 53 -12.13 12.43 -48.12
C LEU A 53 -10.86 12.92 -47.43
N SER A 54 -9.73 12.23 -47.62
CA SER A 54 -8.41 12.66 -47.14
C SER A 54 -8.00 13.99 -47.75
N THR A 55 -8.12 14.13 -49.07
CA THR A 55 -7.84 15.38 -49.78
C THR A 55 -8.80 16.51 -49.36
N LYS A 56 -10.08 16.19 -49.13
CA LYS A 56 -11.08 17.15 -48.63
C LYS A 56 -10.84 17.57 -47.16
N LEU A 57 -10.31 16.68 -46.33
CA LEU A 57 -9.88 16.99 -44.96
C LEU A 57 -8.61 17.83 -44.95
N LYS A 58 -7.62 17.49 -45.78
CA LYS A 58 -6.39 18.27 -45.97
C LYS A 58 -6.71 19.70 -46.45
N ALA A 59 -7.65 19.85 -47.37
CA ALA A 59 -8.14 21.16 -47.83
C ALA A 59 -8.92 21.93 -46.76
N LYS A 60 -9.58 21.25 -45.81
CA LYS A 60 -10.27 21.87 -44.67
C LYS A 60 -9.29 22.34 -43.59
N THR A 61 -8.21 21.60 -43.35
CA THR A 61 -7.18 21.98 -42.36
C THR A 61 -6.43 23.26 -42.78
N ILE A 62 -6.21 23.46 -44.09
CA ILE A 62 -5.56 24.68 -44.62
C ILE A 62 -6.49 25.91 -44.53
N ARG A 63 -7.81 25.74 -44.40
CA ARG A 63 -8.80 26.83 -44.37
C ARG A 63 -9.05 27.45 -42.98
N ALA A 64 -8.29 27.09 -41.95
CA ALA A 64 -8.39 27.70 -40.62
C ALA A 64 -7.81 29.12 -40.55
N GLU A 65 -7.30 29.69 -41.65
CA GLU A 65 -6.94 31.11 -41.74
C GLU A 65 -8.01 31.89 -42.52
N ALA A 66 -8.96 32.47 -41.80
CA ALA A 66 -9.80 33.53 -42.35
C ALA A 66 -8.98 34.84 -42.43
N PRO A 67 -8.86 35.49 -43.61
CA PRO A 67 -7.99 36.66 -43.79
C PRO A 67 -8.41 37.91 -43.02
N SER A 68 -9.65 37.98 -42.51
CA SER A 68 -10.15 39.14 -41.76
C SER A 68 -9.68 39.19 -40.30
N GLN A 69 -9.50 38.05 -39.64
CA GLN A 69 -9.02 37.99 -38.25
C GLN A 69 -7.50 38.19 -38.16
N SER A 70 -6.75 37.69 -39.15
CA SER A 70 -5.30 37.91 -39.27
C SER A 70 -4.93 39.40 -39.34
N LEU A 71 -5.72 40.23 -40.03
CA LEU A 71 -5.42 41.66 -40.18
C LEU A 71 -5.64 42.47 -38.90
N SER A 72 -6.60 42.06 -38.06
CA SER A 72 -6.85 42.65 -36.75
C SER A 72 -5.79 42.25 -35.71
N ALA A 73 -5.37 40.98 -35.71
CA ALA A 73 -4.28 40.48 -34.87
C ALA A 73 -2.93 41.10 -35.27
N THR A 74 -2.68 41.24 -36.57
CA THR A 74 -1.46 41.88 -37.11
C THR A 74 -1.39 43.36 -36.71
N ARG A 75 -2.50 44.10 -36.73
CA ARG A 75 -2.52 45.50 -36.24
C ARG A 75 -2.32 45.61 -34.73
N LEU A 76 -2.80 44.64 -33.95
CA LEU A 76 -2.63 44.60 -32.50
C LEU A 76 -1.16 44.32 -32.12
N LEU A 77 -0.53 43.38 -32.83
CA LEU A 77 0.89 43.05 -32.63
C LEU A 77 1.82 44.20 -33.06
N ALA A 78 1.49 44.89 -34.16
CA ALA A 78 2.23 46.07 -34.58
C ALA A 78 2.13 47.23 -33.57
N ARG A 79 1.00 47.37 -32.87
CA ARG A 79 0.80 48.38 -31.82
C ARG A 79 1.67 48.12 -30.58
N GLU A 80 1.97 46.86 -30.30
CA GLU A 80 2.88 46.44 -29.22
C GLU A 80 4.35 46.30 -29.69
N GLY A 81 4.68 46.75 -30.91
CA GLY A 81 6.05 46.76 -31.43
C GLY A 81 6.57 45.40 -31.93
N ILE A 82 5.69 44.42 -32.11
CA ILE A 82 6.05 43.06 -32.52
C ILE A 82 5.83 42.90 -34.02
N ASN A 83 6.89 42.55 -34.76
CA ASN A 83 6.83 42.32 -36.19
C ASN A 83 6.15 40.97 -36.51
N ALA A 84 4.86 41.02 -36.86
CA ALA A 84 4.03 39.85 -37.13
C ALA A 84 4.56 38.97 -38.29
N GLU A 85 5.25 39.57 -39.28
CA GLU A 85 5.80 38.84 -40.43
C GLU A 85 7.04 38.03 -40.05
N GLN A 86 7.80 38.51 -39.07
CA GLN A 86 8.95 37.79 -38.52
C GLN A 86 8.49 36.68 -37.59
N LEU A 87 7.49 36.95 -36.74
CA LEU A 87 6.88 35.93 -35.87
C LEU A 87 6.21 34.81 -36.66
N ALA A 88 5.56 35.10 -37.79
CA ALA A 88 4.98 34.09 -38.66
C ALA A 88 6.04 33.24 -39.37
N ARG A 89 7.20 33.82 -39.71
CA ARG A 89 8.36 33.07 -40.24
C ARG A 89 9.00 32.20 -39.16
N ASP A 90 9.13 32.70 -37.94
CA ASP A 90 9.65 31.93 -36.81
C ASP A 90 8.69 30.80 -36.42
N LEU A 91 7.38 31.04 -36.39
CA LEU A 91 6.36 29.99 -36.17
C LEU A 91 6.41 28.90 -37.25
N LYS A 92 6.61 29.26 -38.52
CA LYS A 92 6.82 28.27 -39.60
C LYS A 92 8.12 27.48 -39.45
N SER A 93 9.13 28.03 -38.76
CA SER A 93 10.35 27.28 -38.43
C SER A 93 10.18 26.38 -37.20
N PHE A 94 9.24 26.73 -36.31
CA PHE A 94 8.86 25.95 -35.12
C PHE A 94 7.74 24.93 -35.36
N GLU A 95 7.04 25.00 -36.49
CA GLU A 95 6.26 23.88 -37.01
C GLU A 95 7.24 22.74 -37.33
N LEU A 96 7.54 21.96 -36.30
CA LEU A 96 8.14 20.64 -36.44
C LEU A 96 7.38 19.96 -37.58
N LYS A 97 8.09 19.71 -38.69
CA LYS A 97 7.67 18.68 -39.63
C LYS A 97 7.28 17.50 -38.76
N THR A 98 6.00 17.17 -38.73
CA THR A 98 5.52 15.92 -38.19
C THR A 98 6.11 14.85 -39.10
N THR A 99 7.37 14.50 -38.87
CA THR A 99 7.89 13.21 -39.24
C THR A 99 7.10 12.27 -38.34
N PHE A 100 5.94 11.83 -38.84
CA PHE A 100 5.41 10.54 -38.49
C PHE A 100 6.50 9.54 -38.90
N GLU A 101 7.44 9.32 -38.01
CA GLU A 101 8.26 8.12 -38.04
C GLU A 101 7.51 7.14 -37.15
N ASP A 102 6.84 6.19 -37.80
CA ASP A 102 6.15 5.12 -37.10
C ASP A 102 7.18 4.39 -36.22
N VAL A 103 6.90 4.35 -34.91
CA VAL A 103 7.72 3.63 -33.90
C VAL A 103 7.71 2.10 -34.13
N PHE A 104 6.97 1.63 -35.14
CA PHE A 104 7.02 0.26 -35.62
C PHE A 104 7.52 0.27 -37.07
N PRO A 105 8.72 -0.29 -37.34
CA PRO A 105 9.17 -0.44 -38.71
C PRO A 105 8.20 -1.37 -39.44
N SER A 106 7.70 -0.92 -40.58
CA SER A 106 6.98 -1.76 -41.54
C SER A 106 7.75 -3.05 -41.79
N GLU A 107 7.04 -4.18 -41.84
CA GLU A 107 7.61 -5.52 -42.04
C GLU A 107 8.62 -5.51 -43.20
N ALA A 108 9.89 -5.80 -42.89
CA ALA A 108 10.97 -5.79 -43.86
C ALA A 108 10.63 -6.73 -45.03
N THR A 109 10.53 -6.15 -46.24
CA THR A 109 10.18 -6.92 -47.44
C THR A 109 11.36 -7.68 -48.04
N SER A 110 12.57 -7.49 -47.50
CA SER A 110 13.81 -8.16 -47.89
C SER A 110 14.63 -8.63 -46.68
N VAL A 111 15.42 -9.69 -46.86
CA VAL A 111 16.28 -10.27 -45.79
C VAL A 111 17.38 -9.30 -45.35
N GLU A 112 17.91 -8.50 -46.27
CA GLU A 112 18.93 -7.49 -45.97
C GLU A 112 18.39 -6.35 -45.09
N GLU A 113 17.18 -5.85 -45.39
CA GLU A 113 16.50 -4.84 -44.55
C GLU A 113 16.17 -5.40 -43.17
N TYR A 114 15.76 -6.67 -43.09
CA TYR A 114 15.49 -7.32 -41.80
C TYR A 114 16.75 -7.45 -40.93
N LEU A 115 17.89 -7.80 -41.53
CA LEU A 115 19.18 -7.88 -40.81
C LEU A 115 19.66 -6.50 -40.37
N GLN A 116 19.45 -5.47 -41.20
CA GLN A 116 19.79 -4.10 -40.85
C GLN A 116 18.91 -3.56 -39.72
N GLN A 117 17.61 -3.87 -39.76
CA GLN A 117 16.67 -3.54 -38.69
C GLN A 117 17.02 -4.27 -37.37
N LEU A 118 17.38 -5.56 -37.43
CA LEU A 118 17.85 -6.28 -36.25
C LEU A 118 19.13 -5.68 -35.68
N HIS A 119 20.04 -5.22 -36.54
CA HIS A 119 21.26 -4.56 -36.11
C HIS A 119 20.97 -3.24 -35.40
N GLU A 120 20.08 -2.40 -35.95
CA GLU A 120 19.66 -1.14 -35.34
C GLU A 120 18.93 -1.37 -34.00
N VAL A 121 18.02 -2.35 -33.94
CA VAL A 121 17.34 -2.72 -32.69
C VAL A 121 18.32 -3.21 -31.64
N ALA A 122 19.33 -4.01 -32.04
CA ALA A 122 20.37 -4.48 -31.11
C ALA A 122 21.24 -3.32 -30.59
N ILE A 123 21.57 -2.35 -31.44
CA ILE A 123 22.29 -1.12 -31.02
C ILE A 123 21.44 -0.29 -30.06
N VAL A 124 20.17 -0.06 -30.38
CA VAL A 124 19.28 0.74 -29.51
C VAL A 124 19.05 0.05 -28.17
N SER A 125 18.84 -1.27 -28.18
CA SER A 125 18.68 -2.07 -26.96
C SER A 125 19.93 -2.03 -26.09
N SER A 126 21.13 -2.17 -26.68
CA SER A 126 22.38 -2.09 -25.93
C SER A 126 22.67 -0.69 -25.37
N ILE A 127 22.28 0.38 -26.08
CA ILE A 127 22.36 1.75 -25.55
C ILE A 127 21.39 1.96 -24.39
N GLN A 128 20.16 1.46 -24.49
CA GLN A 128 19.18 1.55 -23.40
C GLN A 128 19.62 0.76 -22.16
N GLU A 129 20.19 -0.43 -22.36
CA GLU A 129 20.76 -1.24 -21.29
C GLU A 129 21.95 -0.55 -20.62
N ALA A 130 22.87 0.02 -21.41
CA ALA A 130 23.99 0.80 -20.90
C ALA A 130 23.53 2.05 -20.14
N GLN A 131 22.50 2.77 -20.60
CA GLN A 131 21.92 3.91 -19.87
C GLN A 131 21.29 3.47 -18.54
N LYS A 132 20.57 2.36 -18.54
CA LYS A 132 19.94 1.81 -17.33
C LYS A 132 20.99 1.38 -16.30
N ASP A 133 22.08 0.76 -16.75
CA ASP A 133 23.17 0.34 -15.88
C ASP A 133 24.02 1.52 -15.40
N ASN A 134 24.20 2.56 -16.22
CA ASN A 134 24.82 3.80 -15.80
C ASN A 134 23.99 4.53 -14.73
N LEU A 135 22.67 4.59 -14.88
CA LEU A 135 21.78 5.18 -13.86
C LEU A 135 21.81 4.40 -12.55
N ARG A 136 21.82 3.06 -12.62
CA ARG A 136 22.00 2.21 -11.42
C ARG A 136 23.35 2.44 -10.75
N SER A 137 24.42 2.48 -11.54
CA SER A 137 25.78 2.70 -11.04
C SER A 137 25.93 4.08 -10.40
N PHE A 138 25.35 5.12 -11.02
CA PHE A 138 25.30 6.46 -10.46
C PHE A 138 24.52 6.52 -9.15
N ASN A 139 23.35 5.89 -9.09
CA ASN A 139 22.56 5.83 -7.84
C ASN A 139 23.30 5.07 -6.74
N ASN A 140 23.95 3.95 -7.06
CA ASN A 140 24.74 3.20 -6.09
C ASN A 140 25.92 4.03 -5.58
N TYR A 141 26.62 4.74 -6.47
CA TYR A 141 27.70 5.64 -6.10
C TYR A 141 27.20 6.80 -5.22
N MET A 142 26.09 7.43 -5.58
CA MET A 142 25.49 8.50 -4.78
C MET A 142 25.11 8.01 -3.37
N MET A 143 24.51 6.82 -3.26
CA MET A 143 24.18 6.21 -1.98
C MET A 143 25.43 5.91 -1.14
N GLN A 144 26.53 5.49 -1.78
CA GLN A 144 27.80 5.25 -1.10
C GLN A 144 28.41 6.56 -0.58
N VAL A 145 28.38 7.64 -1.38
CA VAL A 145 28.83 8.97 -0.95
C VAL A 145 28.01 9.48 0.23
N LEU A 146 26.67 9.33 0.19
CA LEU A 146 25.80 9.73 1.29
C LEU A 146 26.09 8.94 2.58
N GLU A 147 26.37 7.64 2.48
CA GLU A 147 26.76 6.82 3.63
C GLU A 147 28.13 7.24 4.17
N ASP A 148 29.11 7.51 3.31
CA ASP A 148 30.43 7.97 3.71
C ASP A 148 30.37 9.34 4.42
N ASP A 149 29.56 10.27 3.91
CA ASP A 149 29.31 11.58 4.52
C ASP A 149 28.60 11.43 5.88
N TRP A 150 27.61 10.54 5.97
CA TRP A 150 26.95 10.23 7.24
C TRP A 150 27.93 9.64 8.27
N GLN A 151 28.76 8.68 7.87
CA GLN A 151 29.76 8.09 8.75
C GLN A 151 30.81 9.13 9.19
N LYS A 152 31.13 10.09 8.33
CA LYS A 152 32.02 11.21 8.67
C LYS A 152 31.38 12.14 9.70
N GLU A 153 30.16 12.60 9.48
CA GLU A 153 29.42 13.43 10.43
C GLU A 153 29.24 12.73 11.79
N LYS A 154 28.93 11.42 11.78
CA LYS A 154 28.86 10.61 13.00
C LYS A 154 30.19 10.57 13.76
N ARG A 155 31.31 10.39 13.05
CA ARG A 155 32.66 10.42 13.66
C ARG A 155 32.98 11.80 14.22
N ASP A 156 32.68 12.86 13.47
CA ASP A 156 32.94 14.24 13.88
C ASP A 156 32.09 14.63 15.11
N PHE A 157 30.83 14.20 15.14
CA PHE A 157 29.95 14.34 16.31
C PHE A 157 30.49 13.59 17.54
N LEU A 158 30.89 12.32 17.40
CA LEU A 158 31.48 11.56 18.51
C LEU A 158 32.83 12.14 18.98
N GLN A 159 33.63 12.69 18.07
CA GLN A 159 34.85 13.42 18.41
C GLN A 159 34.55 14.75 19.12
N SER A 160 33.47 15.44 18.77
CA SER A 160 33.05 16.66 19.46
C SER A 160 32.60 16.38 20.91
N LEU A 161 31.92 15.26 21.15
CA LEU A 161 31.51 14.82 22.49
C LEU A 161 32.68 14.38 23.36
N SER A 162 33.70 13.74 22.78
CA SER A 162 34.92 13.38 23.52
C SER A 162 35.83 14.59 23.82
N ARG A 163 35.76 15.66 23.03
CA ARG A 163 36.40 16.95 23.36
C ARG A 163 35.70 17.71 24.49
N LEU A 164 34.38 17.54 24.64
CA LEU A 164 33.63 18.09 25.77
C LEU A 164 33.92 17.37 27.11
N SER A 165 34.46 16.14 27.08
CA SER A 165 34.84 15.40 28.30
C SER A 165 36.27 15.68 28.78
N THR A 166 37.07 16.46 28.05
CA THR A 166 38.49 16.74 28.37
C THR A 166 38.80 18.19 28.75
N LEU A 167 37.80 19.03 29.01
CA LEU A 167 38.01 20.36 29.56
C LEU A 167 38.31 20.30 31.08
N PRO A 168 39.39 20.95 31.57
CA PRO A 168 39.76 20.89 32.98
C PRO A 168 38.79 21.70 33.84
N LYS A 169 38.32 21.07 34.92
CA LYS A 169 37.49 21.67 35.97
C LYS A 169 38.10 22.99 36.46
N ARG A 170 37.44 24.12 36.18
CA ARG A 170 37.77 25.42 36.76
C ARG A 170 36.91 25.66 38.00
N ASN A 171 37.60 25.81 39.12
CA ASN A 171 37.11 26.05 40.47
C ASN A 171 36.13 27.23 40.57
N THR A 172 35.03 27.02 41.29
CA THR A 172 34.33 28.09 42.03
C THR A 172 34.17 27.63 43.48
N ASN A 173 35.02 28.19 44.34
CA ASN A 173 34.98 28.02 45.79
C ASN A 173 33.86 28.89 46.38
N ILE A 174 32.93 28.29 47.13
CA ILE A 174 32.29 28.92 48.29
C ILE A 174 32.29 27.91 49.45
N SER A 175 33.13 28.21 50.44
CA SER A 175 33.26 27.67 51.81
C SER A 175 31.97 27.91 52.63
N THR A 176 31.55 27.24 53.71
CA THR A 176 32.17 26.30 54.69
C THR A 176 31.09 25.79 55.66
N SER A 177 31.41 24.68 56.35
CA SER A 177 30.75 24.03 57.52
C SER A 177 29.67 22.99 57.17
N GLY A 178 29.65 21.77 57.69
CA GLY A 178 30.52 21.04 58.61
C GLY A 178 29.80 19.76 59.08
N LEU A 179 30.54 18.65 59.11
CA LEU A 179 30.33 17.39 59.84
C LEU A 179 29.33 16.29 59.37
N ALA A 180 29.94 15.11 59.16
CA ALA A 180 29.61 13.76 59.65
C ALA A 180 28.49 12.88 58.99
N ARG A 181 28.97 11.73 58.46
CA ARG A 181 28.34 10.41 58.18
C ARG A 181 27.39 9.88 59.29
N PRO A 182 26.69 8.72 59.12
CA PRO A 182 26.17 8.01 57.93
C PRO A 182 24.75 7.38 58.11
N ALA A 183 24.25 6.74 57.04
CA ALA A 183 23.45 5.49 57.03
C ALA A 183 21.91 5.52 56.80
N LEU A 184 21.49 4.45 56.11
CA LEU A 184 20.18 3.77 56.04
C LEU A 184 19.09 4.24 55.04
N MET A 185 18.93 3.41 54.01
CA MET A 185 17.70 3.02 53.26
C MET A 185 16.55 2.58 54.21
N PRO A 186 15.27 2.33 53.78
CA PRO A 186 14.62 2.44 52.46
C PRO A 186 13.18 3.08 52.56
N PRO A 187 12.10 2.58 51.89
CA PRO A 187 11.41 3.21 50.75
C PRO A 187 9.95 3.60 51.06
N SER A 188 9.24 4.33 50.18
CA SER A 188 7.75 4.26 50.06
C SER A 188 7.21 5.09 48.88
N THR A 189 6.68 4.38 47.88
CA THR A 189 5.38 4.54 47.22
C THR A 189 4.70 5.93 47.19
N SER A 190 4.38 6.43 45.99
CA SER A 190 2.99 6.64 45.53
C SER A 190 2.95 7.23 44.11
N SER A 191 1.97 6.76 43.36
CA SER A 191 1.59 7.17 42.00
C SER A 191 1.08 8.61 41.92
N PRO A 192 1.15 9.29 40.75
CA PRO A 192 0.53 10.59 40.58
C PRO A 192 -0.89 10.46 40.02
N HIS A 193 -1.86 11.08 40.68
CA HIS A 193 -3.13 11.48 40.08
C HIS A 193 -3.00 12.87 39.44
N ALA A 194 -3.79 13.04 38.39
CA ALA A 194 -3.92 14.17 37.49
C ALA A 194 -4.03 15.55 38.17
N SER A 195 -3.43 16.56 37.52
CA SER A 195 -3.95 17.93 37.55
C SER A 195 -3.56 18.69 36.28
N SER A 196 -4.52 19.50 35.86
CA SER A 196 -4.64 20.29 34.64
C SER A 196 -3.86 21.61 34.67
N GLY A 197 -3.38 22.04 33.50
CA GLY A 197 -3.42 23.44 33.02
C GLY A 197 -2.25 24.38 33.38
N LEU A 198 -1.30 24.56 32.44
CA LEU A 198 -1.07 25.77 31.60
C LEU A 198 0.22 25.62 30.77
N PRO A 199 0.40 26.35 29.65
CA PRO A 199 1.40 26.05 28.63
C PRO A 199 2.78 26.65 28.98
N SER A 200 3.82 25.83 28.91
CA SER A 200 5.20 26.34 28.95
C SER A 200 5.60 26.83 27.56
N ALA A 201 5.87 28.13 27.50
CA ALA A 201 6.42 28.81 26.34
C ALA A 201 7.80 28.27 25.95
N GLY A 202 8.04 28.19 24.64
CA GLY A 202 9.33 28.56 24.06
C GLY A 202 10.44 27.50 24.04
N VAL A 203 10.18 26.30 23.53
CA VAL A 203 11.25 25.57 22.82
C VAL A 203 11.20 26.01 21.37
N MET A 204 12.26 26.68 20.92
CA MET A 204 12.44 27.12 19.54
C MET A 204 12.20 25.96 18.57
N PRO A 205 11.43 26.15 17.47
CA PRO A 205 11.26 25.10 16.47
C PRO A 205 12.60 24.86 15.77
N ILE A 206 13.07 23.61 15.84
CA ILE A 206 14.12 23.12 14.95
C ILE A 206 13.62 23.30 13.51
N PRO A 207 14.43 23.88 12.60
CA PRO A 207 13.94 24.31 11.30
C PRO A 207 13.54 23.14 10.41
N ASN A 208 12.28 23.20 9.95
CA ASN A 208 11.65 22.62 8.76
C ASN A 208 11.84 21.13 8.47
N LYS A 209 11.00 20.30 9.12
CA LYS A 209 10.61 18.98 8.58
C LYS A 209 10.01 19.13 7.18
N THR A 210 10.35 18.21 6.28
CA THR A 210 9.78 18.19 4.91
C THR A 210 8.26 18.01 4.93
N ILE A 211 7.55 18.38 3.85
CA ILE A 211 6.09 18.12 3.74
C ILE A 211 5.78 16.64 3.97
N ILE A 212 6.63 15.75 3.44
CA ILE A 212 6.54 14.31 3.60
C ILE A 212 6.65 13.90 5.07
N GLU A 213 7.64 14.42 5.80
CA GLU A 213 7.82 14.14 7.23
C GLU A 213 6.66 14.65 8.09
N ASN A 214 6.14 15.84 7.77
CA ASN A 214 5.00 16.42 8.49
C ASN A 214 3.75 15.56 8.29
N LYS A 215 3.42 15.20 7.04
CA LYS A 215 2.32 14.28 6.72
C LYS A 215 2.50 12.95 7.44
N SER A 216 3.69 12.36 7.33
CA SER A 216 4.02 11.07 7.94
C SER A 216 3.82 11.10 9.46
N SER A 217 4.27 12.16 10.12
CA SER A 217 4.16 12.32 11.57
C SER A 217 2.71 12.42 12.04
N VAL A 218 1.87 13.23 11.37
CA VAL A 218 0.48 13.43 11.79
C VAL A 218 -0.37 12.19 11.47
N TYR A 219 -0.18 11.59 10.29
CA TYR A 219 -0.90 10.38 9.94
C TYR A 219 -0.50 9.17 10.79
N ALA A 220 0.78 9.06 11.19
CA ALA A 220 1.21 8.04 12.14
C ALA A 220 0.51 8.16 13.51
N GLY A 221 0.10 9.36 13.91
CA GLY A 221 -0.76 9.58 15.08
C GLY A 221 -2.13 8.92 14.90
N VAL A 222 -2.79 9.20 13.78
CA VAL A 222 -4.09 8.61 13.45
C VAL A 222 -4.03 7.08 13.37
N VAL A 223 -2.95 6.51 12.81
CA VAL A 223 -2.77 5.05 12.75
C VAL A 223 -2.64 4.42 14.14
N ARG A 224 -1.91 5.08 15.06
CA ARG A 224 -1.81 4.65 16.46
C ARG A 224 -3.17 4.68 17.15
N ASP A 225 -3.90 5.78 17.01
CA ASP A 225 -5.23 5.96 17.59
C ASP A 225 -6.22 4.91 17.05
N LEU A 226 -6.17 4.63 15.74
CA LEU A 226 -6.98 3.58 15.10
C LEU A 226 -6.65 2.20 15.67
N ASN A 227 -5.37 1.85 15.81
CA ASN A 227 -4.97 0.56 16.38
C ASN A 227 -5.29 0.46 17.88
N GLU A 228 -5.24 1.57 18.64
CA GLU A 228 -5.64 1.62 20.04
C GLU A 228 -7.16 1.45 20.21
N ALA A 229 -7.96 2.14 19.39
CA ALA A 229 -9.41 2.00 19.37
C ALA A 229 -9.80 0.55 19.06
N ARG A 230 -9.18 -0.03 18.03
CA ARG A 230 -9.34 -1.45 17.70
C ARG A 230 -8.97 -2.36 18.86
N GLY A 231 -7.80 -2.16 19.49
CA GLY A 231 -7.35 -2.91 20.65
C GLY A 231 -8.32 -2.87 21.85
N ARG A 232 -9.18 -1.85 21.92
CA ARG A 232 -10.25 -1.70 22.92
C ARG A 232 -11.64 -2.06 22.39
N SER A 233 -11.75 -2.53 21.15
CA SER A 233 -13.02 -2.79 20.45
C SER A 233 -13.95 -1.58 20.39
N LEU A 234 -13.37 -0.38 20.22
CA LEU A 234 -14.10 0.88 20.07
C LEU A 234 -14.26 1.24 18.58
N PRO A 235 -15.38 1.87 18.19
CA PRO A 235 -15.57 2.35 16.82
C PRO A 235 -14.58 3.49 16.51
N PHE A 236 -14.07 3.53 15.29
CA PHE A 236 -13.16 4.57 14.82
C PHE A 236 -13.48 4.93 13.37
N ASN A 237 -13.39 6.23 13.05
CA ASN A 237 -13.71 6.77 11.73
C ASN A 237 -12.41 7.25 11.04
N PRO A 238 -11.66 6.35 10.37
CA PRO A 238 -10.33 6.68 9.84
C PRO A 238 -10.35 7.75 8.75
N ALA A 239 -11.36 7.80 7.87
CA ALA A 239 -11.38 8.79 6.80
C ALA A 239 -11.57 10.21 7.37
N THR A 240 -12.45 10.37 8.36
CA THR A 240 -12.62 11.64 9.10
C THR A 240 -11.35 12.01 9.87
N ALA A 241 -10.72 11.04 10.56
CA ALA A 241 -9.51 11.30 11.33
C ALA A 241 -8.32 11.71 10.45
N PHE A 242 -8.09 11.02 9.33
CA PHE A 242 -7.02 11.39 8.38
C PHE A 242 -7.27 12.75 7.71
N ARG A 243 -8.54 13.06 7.39
CA ARG A 243 -8.89 14.38 6.88
C ARG A 243 -8.57 15.49 7.90
N ALA A 244 -8.99 15.32 9.15
CA ALA A 244 -8.72 16.29 10.21
C ALA A 244 -7.22 16.45 10.47
N ALA A 245 -6.48 15.34 10.45
CA ALA A 245 -5.02 15.33 10.48
C ALA A 245 -4.41 16.16 9.34
N TYR A 246 -4.88 15.99 8.10
CA TYR A 246 -4.39 16.78 6.98
C TYR A 246 -4.72 18.27 7.13
N GLU A 247 -5.93 18.62 7.58
CA GLU A 247 -6.34 20.01 7.83
C GLU A 247 -5.47 20.70 8.90
N SER A 248 -4.98 19.94 9.89
CA SER A 248 -4.09 20.47 10.94
C SER A 248 -2.71 20.90 10.43
N LEU A 249 -2.27 20.41 9.27
CA LEU A 249 -0.94 20.70 8.72
C LEU A 249 -0.82 22.12 8.18
N SER A 250 -1.93 22.88 8.04
CA SER A 250 -1.95 24.22 7.44
C SER A 250 -1.17 24.33 6.13
N VAL A 251 -1.11 23.22 5.37
CA VAL A 251 -0.51 23.16 4.03
C VAL A 251 -1.53 23.77 3.07
N ASP A 252 -1.76 25.08 3.23
CA ASP A 252 -2.52 25.83 2.26
C ASP A 252 -1.66 25.92 1.02
N ALA A 253 -2.00 25.10 0.01
CA ALA A 253 -1.53 25.31 -1.33
C ALA A 253 -2.09 26.66 -1.80
N VAL A 254 -1.34 27.74 -1.56
CA VAL A 254 -1.38 28.96 -2.37
C VAL A 254 -0.94 28.55 -3.77
N GLY A 255 -1.84 27.93 -4.51
CA GLY A 255 -1.54 27.28 -5.77
C GLY A 255 -2.73 27.35 -6.71
N THR A 256 -2.45 27.67 -7.96
CA THR A 256 -3.41 27.73 -9.07
C THR A 256 -3.95 26.35 -9.50
N LYS A 257 -3.75 25.30 -8.69
CA LYS A 257 -4.17 23.92 -8.99
C LYS A 257 -5.67 23.77 -8.75
N SER A 258 -6.36 23.03 -9.63
CA SER A 258 -7.82 22.91 -9.59
C SER A 258 -8.32 21.89 -8.56
N VAL A 259 -7.48 20.90 -8.22
CA VAL A 259 -7.77 19.87 -7.22
C VAL A 259 -6.67 19.88 -6.17
N THR A 260 -7.07 19.86 -4.89
CA THR A 260 -6.16 19.78 -3.74
C THR A 260 -6.33 18.47 -3.00
N MET A 261 -5.31 18.04 -2.24
CA MET A 261 -5.45 16.85 -1.37
C MET A 261 -6.51 17.03 -0.28
N GLN A 262 -6.76 18.25 0.18
CA GLN A 262 -7.90 18.52 1.07
C GLN A 262 -9.23 18.13 0.39
N LYS A 263 -9.43 18.55 -0.86
CA LYS A 263 -10.62 18.17 -1.66
C LYS A 263 -10.69 16.65 -1.86
N MET A 264 -9.54 15.99 -2.04
CA MET A 264 -9.47 14.53 -2.14
C MET A 264 -9.87 13.82 -0.84
N TRP A 265 -9.38 14.26 0.32
CA TRP A 265 -9.78 13.69 1.62
C TRP A 265 -11.26 13.89 1.92
N HIS A 266 -11.85 15.03 1.54
CA HIS A 266 -13.30 15.23 1.59
C HIS A 266 -14.05 14.22 0.70
N LEU A 267 -13.52 13.92 -0.49
CA LEU A 267 -14.09 12.90 -1.36
C LEU A 267 -14.01 11.51 -0.73
N ILE A 268 -12.86 11.12 -0.18
CA ILE A 268 -12.70 9.82 0.49
C ILE A 268 -13.69 9.67 1.66
N GLN A 269 -13.82 10.70 2.49
CA GLN A 269 -14.81 10.70 3.58
C GLN A 269 -16.25 10.56 3.06
N ALA A 270 -16.61 11.28 1.99
CA ALA A 270 -17.94 11.21 1.40
C ALA A 270 -18.23 9.86 0.74
N LEU A 271 -17.24 9.25 0.08
CA LEU A 271 -17.35 7.92 -0.53
C LEU A 271 -17.67 6.86 0.53
N VAL A 272 -16.90 6.89 1.62
CA VAL A 272 -17.03 5.92 2.70
C VAL A 272 -18.34 6.12 3.49
N GLY A 273 -18.79 7.37 3.65
CA GLY A 273 -20.08 7.67 4.27
C GLY A 273 -20.12 7.39 5.77
N GLU A 274 -19.02 7.66 6.49
CA GLU A 274 -18.92 7.50 7.95
C GLU A 274 -20.11 8.20 8.66
N GLY A 275 -20.91 7.44 9.39
CA GLY A 275 -22.09 7.95 10.11
C GLY A 275 -23.42 7.95 9.34
N LEU A 276 -23.46 7.48 8.10
CA LEU A 276 -24.69 7.42 7.28
C LEU A 276 -25.17 5.97 7.08
N THR A 277 -26.24 5.57 7.75
CA THR A 277 -26.82 4.22 7.59
C THR A 277 -27.70 4.14 6.34
N HIS A 278 -27.14 3.76 5.20
CA HIS A 278 -27.92 3.44 4.01
C HIS A 278 -28.40 1.98 4.04
N ARG A 279 -29.49 1.70 4.77
CA ARG A 279 -29.95 0.31 5.03
C ARG A 279 -30.48 -0.47 3.82
N ASN A 280 -30.66 0.16 2.65
CA ASN A 280 -31.36 -0.45 1.50
C ASN A 280 -30.64 -0.33 0.14
N VAL A 281 -29.35 0.03 0.11
CA VAL A 281 -28.61 0.30 -1.14
C VAL A 281 -27.36 -0.58 -1.21
N SER A 282 -26.99 -1.06 -2.39
CA SER A 282 -25.75 -1.82 -2.57
C SER A 282 -24.52 -1.00 -2.15
N ARG A 283 -23.42 -1.68 -1.78
CA ARG A 283 -22.15 -1.01 -1.44
C ARG A 283 -21.63 -0.16 -2.60
N LYS A 284 -21.74 -0.67 -3.85
CA LYS A 284 -21.34 0.03 -5.08
C LYS A 284 -22.13 1.33 -5.24
N MET A 285 -23.45 1.30 -5.05
CA MET A 285 -24.29 2.48 -5.20
C MET A 285 -24.15 3.46 -4.02
N SER A 286 -23.84 2.98 -2.82
CA SER A 286 -23.50 3.84 -1.68
C SER A 286 -22.27 4.71 -1.97
N LEU A 287 -21.24 4.15 -2.59
CA LEU A 287 -20.06 4.89 -3.06
C LEU A 287 -20.43 5.94 -4.12
N VAL A 288 -21.31 5.61 -5.07
CA VAL A 288 -21.79 6.54 -6.10
C VAL A 288 -22.55 7.73 -5.46
N ILE A 289 -23.40 7.46 -4.46
CA ILE A 289 -24.10 8.51 -3.71
C ILE A 289 -23.09 9.40 -2.98
N GLY A 290 -22.05 8.81 -2.37
CA GLY A 290 -20.95 9.54 -1.73
C GLY A 290 -20.21 10.48 -2.70
N ALA A 291 -19.83 9.97 -3.88
CA ALA A 291 -19.21 10.77 -4.94
C ALA A 291 -20.12 11.92 -5.41
N ARG A 292 -21.42 11.64 -5.59
CA ARG A 292 -22.41 12.67 -5.98
C ARG A 292 -22.52 13.76 -4.92
N ARG A 293 -22.64 13.40 -3.64
CA ARG A 293 -22.70 14.35 -2.52
C ARG A 293 -21.44 15.20 -2.39
N HIS A 294 -20.27 14.62 -2.63
CA HIS A 294 -19.02 15.39 -2.67
C HIS A 294 -19.07 16.48 -3.76
N LEU A 295 -19.54 16.14 -4.95
CA LEU A 295 -19.68 17.11 -6.04
C LEU A 295 -20.74 18.17 -5.73
N GLU A 296 -21.84 17.79 -5.07
CA GLU A 296 -22.91 18.70 -4.62
C GLU A 296 -22.38 19.73 -3.62
N TRP A 297 -21.69 19.27 -2.58
CA TRP A 297 -21.02 20.13 -1.60
C TRP A 297 -20.01 21.08 -2.25
N GLY A 298 -19.20 20.58 -3.19
CA GLY A 298 -18.24 21.41 -3.91
C GLY A 298 -18.91 22.54 -4.71
N HIS A 299 -20.10 22.29 -5.27
CA HIS A 299 -20.84 23.31 -6.01
C HIS A 299 -21.59 24.29 -5.10
N GLU A 300 -22.06 23.84 -3.94
CA GLU A 300 -22.57 24.74 -2.90
C GLU A 300 -21.50 25.77 -2.52
N LYS A 301 -20.26 25.33 -2.26
CA LYS A 301 -19.14 26.22 -1.96
C LYS A 301 -18.90 27.23 -3.10
N TYR A 302 -18.89 26.77 -4.34
CA TYR A 302 -18.76 27.64 -5.51
C TYR A 302 -19.89 28.69 -5.62
N ILE A 303 -21.13 28.30 -5.35
CA ILE A 303 -22.27 29.22 -5.34
C ILE A 303 -22.08 30.29 -4.27
N LEU A 304 -21.69 29.91 -3.06
CA LEU A 304 -21.44 30.84 -1.95
C LEU A 304 -20.28 31.80 -2.26
N GLU A 305 -19.18 31.31 -2.83
CA GLU A 305 -18.06 32.14 -3.28
C GLU A 305 -18.48 33.13 -4.38
N THR A 306 -19.34 32.71 -5.30
CA THR A 306 -19.88 33.57 -6.36
C THR A 306 -20.77 34.68 -5.80
N ILE A 307 -21.59 34.38 -4.80
CA ILE A 307 -22.43 35.36 -4.09
C ILE A 307 -21.55 36.36 -3.33
N ASN A 308 -20.57 35.86 -2.58
CA ASN A 308 -19.67 36.68 -1.76
C ASN A 308 -18.76 37.60 -2.59
N SER A 309 -18.41 37.18 -3.80
CA SER A 309 -17.65 38.02 -4.75
C SER A 309 -18.50 39.09 -5.43
N HIS A 310 -19.83 38.95 -5.45
CA HIS A 310 -20.76 39.88 -6.09
C HIS A 310 -21.95 40.26 -5.19
N PRO A 311 -21.72 40.81 -3.98
CA PRO A 311 -22.76 40.98 -2.97
C PRO A 311 -23.87 41.94 -3.40
N ALA A 312 -23.53 43.01 -4.11
CA ALA A 312 -24.49 44.00 -4.59
C ALA A 312 -25.48 43.43 -5.64
N LEU A 313 -24.99 42.58 -6.55
CA LEU A 313 -25.82 41.93 -7.57
C LEU A 313 -26.62 40.76 -7.00
N ALA A 314 -26.02 39.99 -6.08
CA ALA A 314 -26.66 38.83 -5.48
C ALA A 314 -27.87 39.22 -4.62
N ALA A 315 -27.81 40.38 -3.95
CA ALA A 315 -28.90 40.93 -3.16
C ALA A 315 -29.56 39.89 -2.22
N LEU A 316 -28.73 39.09 -1.53
CA LEU A 316 -29.21 38.01 -0.64
C LEU A 316 -29.97 38.57 0.58
N GLY A 317 -29.67 39.80 0.99
CA GLY A 317 -30.26 40.46 2.15
C GLY A 317 -29.94 39.71 3.46
N GLY A 318 -30.83 39.81 4.46
CA GLY A 318 -30.73 39.06 5.73
C GLY A 318 -31.33 37.65 5.70
N SER A 319 -31.70 37.13 4.52
CA SER A 319 -32.36 35.83 4.39
C SER A 319 -31.33 34.69 4.33
N VAL A 320 -31.52 33.65 5.16
CA VAL A 320 -30.57 32.51 5.29
C VAL A 320 -31.00 31.24 4.56
N GLY A 321 -32.16 31.26 3.89
CA GLY A 321 -32.73 30.07 3.24
C GLY A 321 -31.93 29.60 2.02
N ASN A 322 -31.86 28.28 1.81
CA ASN A 322 -31.10 27.68 0.72
C ASN A 322 -31.62 28.10 -0.66
N LEU A 323 -32.95 28.17 -0.84
CA LEU A 323 -33.56 28.63 -2.09
C LEU A 323 -33.21 30.09 -2.39
N GLN A 324 -33.10 30.93 -1.35
CA GLN A 324 -32.70 32.34 -1.49
C GLN A 324 -31.23 32.46 -1.91
N LYS A 325 -30.34 31.58 -1.40
CA LYS A 325 -28.96 31.49 -1.90
C LYS A 325 -28.93 31.15 -3.39
N ILE A 326 -29.73 30.17 -3.84
CA ILE A 326 -29.83 29.82 -5.26
C ILE A 326 -30.33 31.01 -6.10
N ARG A 327 -31.40 31.69 -5.66
CA ARG A 327 -31.92 32.88 -6.35
C ARG A 327 -30.91 34.01 -6.41
N ALA A 328 -30.19 34.28 -5.32
CA ALA A 328 -29.13 35.28 -5.27
C ALA A 328 -28.00 34.96 -6.27
N PHE A 329 -27.59 33.71 -6.35
CA PHE A 329 -26.63 33.26 -7.36
C PHE A 329 -27.15 33.39 -8.79
N MET A 330 -28.43 33.09 -9.01
CA MET A 330 -29.06 33.25 -10.33
C MET A 330 -29.14 34.71 -10.76
N ARG A 331 -29.35 35.66 -9.85
CA ARG A 331 -29.26 37.11 -10.17
C ARG A 331 -27.88 37.47 -10.71
N VAL A 332 -26.81 36.93 -10.12
CA VAL A 332 -25.44 37.16 -10.60
C VAL A 332 -25.21 36.52 -11.98
N ARG A 333 -25.64 35.26 -12.17
CA ARG A 333 -25.43 34.53 -13.43
C ARG A 333 -26.29 35.02 -14.59
N LEU A 334 -27.53 35.43 -14.33
CA LEU A 334 -28.53 35.78 -15.34
C LEU A 334 -28.78 37.29 -15.40
N ARG A 335 -27.87 38.11 -14.86
CA ARG A 335 -27.99 39.58 -14.83
C ARG A 335 -28.33 40.22 -16.18
N ASP A 336 -27.88 39.60 -17.27
CA ASP A 336 -28.03 40.11 -18.64
C ASP A 336 -29.31 39.59 -19.34
N GLN A 337 -30.13 38.75 -18.67
CA GLN A 337 -31.31 38.10 -19.27
C GLN A 337 -32.64 38.82 -18.99
N GLY A 338 -32.62 39.90 -18.19
CA GLY A 338 -33.81 40.67 -17.81
C GLY A 338 -34.32 40.36 -16.40
N VAL A 339 -35.54 40.81 -16.09
CA VAL A 339 -36.15 40.62 -14.77
C VAL A 339 -36.57 39.16 -14.59
N LEU A 340 -36.09 38.55 -13.52
CA LEU A 340 -36.35 37.15 -13.17
C LEU A 340 -37.74 36.99 -12.54
N ASP A 341 -38.38 35.84 -12.75
CA ASP A 341 -39.71 35.50 -12.24
C ASP A 341 -39.92 35.73 -10.74
N PHE A 342 -38.92 35.46 -9.91
CA PHE A 342 -38.98 35.66 -8.46
C PHE A 342 -38.70 37.09 -7.99
N ASP A 343 -38.28 37.99 -8.88
CA ASP A 343 -38.05 39.42 -8.59
C ASP A 343 -39.14 40.32 -9.23
N ALA A 344 -40.05 39.74 -10.02
CA ALA A 344 -41.07 40.48 -10.76
C ALA A 344 -42.19 40.98 -9.83
N THR A 345 -42.33 42.31 -9.70
CA THR A 345 -43.40 42.94 -8.91
C THR A 345 -44.62 43.36 -9.75
N ASP A 346 -44.48 43.53 -11.07
CA ASP A 346 -45.56 43.95 -11.98
C ASP A 346 -45.54 43.17 -13.31
N LEU A 347 -46.46 42.20 -13.43
CA LEU A 347 -46.54 41.23 -14.54
C LEU A 347 -47.02 41.82 -15.88
N ARG A 348 -47.34 43.13 -15.94
CA ARG A 348 -48.09 43.72 -17.05
C ARG A 348 -47.25 44.38 -18.15
N ARG A 349 -45.97 44.71 -17.91
CA ARG A 349 -45.13 45.43 -18.89
C ARG A 349 -44.25 44.52 -19.75
N GLN A 350 -43.67 43.47 -19.16
CA GLN A 350 -42.96 42.38 -19.84
C GLN A 350 -43.08 41.10 -18.98
N PRO A 351 -43.35 39.92 -19.57
CA PRO A 351 -43.35 38.69 -18.80
C PRO A 351 -41.93 38.43 -18.27
N PRO A 352 -41.78 38.14 -16.97
CA PRO A 352 -40.46 37.86 -16.43
C PRO A 352 -39.89 36.56 -17.00
N VAL A 353 -38.57 36.41 -16.94
CA VAL A 353 -37.91 35.17 -17.35
C VAL A 353 -38.30 34.06 -16.39
N ASP A 354 -38.98 33.03 -16.89
CA ASP A 354 -39.27 31.82 -16.11
C ASP A 354 -37.95 31.09 -15.81
N THR A 355 -37.64 30.95 -14.53
CA THR A 355 -36.41 30.32 -14.07
C THR A 355 -36.63 28.99 -13.36
N THR A 356 -37.84 28.42 -13.47
CA THR A 356 -38.24 27.18 -12.79
C THR A 356 -37.21 26.06 -12.96
N TRP A 357 -36.80 25.76 -14.20
CA TRP A 357 -35.89 24.65 -14.48
C TRP A 357 -34.46 24.92 -14.01
N GLN A 358 -34.00 26.17 -14.06
CA GLN A 358 -32.70 26.59 -13.52
C GLN A 358 -32.70 26.49 -11.99
N GLN A 359 -33.77 26.92 -11.31
CA GLN A 359 -33.93 26.80 -9.86
C GLN A 359 -33.88 25.31 -9.44
N ILE A 360 -34.67 24.43 -10.08
CA ILE A 360 -34.65 22.99 -9.79
C ILE A 360 -33.25 22.40 -10.03
N TYR A 361 -32.61 22.73 -11.16
CA TYR A 361 -31.27 22.23 -11.49
C TYR A 361 -30.23 22.64 -10.46
N PHE A 362 -30.17 23.92 -10.08
CA PHE A 362 -29.16 24.38 -9.13
C PHE A 362 -29.43 23.88 -7.71
N CYS A 363 -30.70 23.75 -7.29
CA CYS A 363 -31.03 23.09 -6.04
C CYS A 363 -30.56 21.63 -6.02
N LEU A 364 -30.81 20.85 -7.08
CA LEU A 364 -30.28 19.49 -7.18
C LEU A 364 -28.75 19.47 -7.20
N ARG A 365 -28.12 20.37 -7.95
CA ARG A 365 -26.66 20.45 -8.11
C ARG A 365 -25.92 20.79 -6.82
N THR A 366 -26.59 21.41 -5.84
CA THR A 366 -26.08 21.66 -4.48
C THR A 366 -26.57 20.67 -3.43
N GLY A 367 -27.39 19.68 -3.80
CA GLY A 367 -27.97 18.73 -2.83
C GLY A 367 -29.15 19.29 -2.02
N TYR A 368 -29.69 20.45 -2.38
CA TYR A 368 -30.88 21.07 -1.78
C TYR A 368 -32.16 20.40 -2.32
N TYR A 369 -32.32 19.11 -2.02
CA TYR A 369 -33.36 18.27 -2.61
C TYR A 369 -34.77 18.70 -2.19
N ASP A 370 -34.96 19.15 -0.94
CA ASP A 370 -36.27 19.61 -0.45
C ASP A 370 -36.71 20.90 -1.15
N GLU A 371 -35.80 21.84 -1.36
CA GLU A 371 -36.03 23.08 -2.09
C GLU A 371 -36.30 22.80 -3.58
N ALA A 372 -35.58 21.85 -4.19
CA ALA A 372 -35.86 21.41 -5.56
C ALA A 372 -37.30 20.87 -5.70
N ARG A 373 -37.74 20.04 -4.75
CA ARG A 373 -39.11 19.51 -4.70
C ARG A 373 -40.14 20.63 -4.52
N GLN A 374 -39.89 21.59 -3.63
CA GLN A 374 -40.77 22.73 -3.40
C GLN A 374 -40.97 23.57 -4.67
N VAL A 375 -39.87 23.90 -5.37
CA VAL A 375 -39.94 24.66 -6.63
C VAL A 375 -40.75 23.89 -7.68
N ALA A 376 -40.48 22.59 -7.85
CA ALA A 376 -41.18 21.75 -8.83
C ALA A 376 -42.71 21.67 -8.56
N GLN A 377 -43.11 21.58 -7.29
CA GLN A 377 -44.53 21.52 -6.89
C GLN A 377 -45.25 22.87 -7.05
N SER A 378 -44.55 23.98 -6.79
CA SER A 378 -45.14 25.33 -6.87
C SER A 378 -45.25 25.87 -8.30
N SER A 379 -44.45 25.36 -9.24
CA SER A 379 -44.44 25.82 -10.62
C SER A 379 -45.38 25.02 -11.52
N ARG A 380 -46.27 25.73 -12.23
CA ARG A 380 -47.14 25.12 -13.25
C ARG A 380 -46.33 24.45 -14.37
N ALA A 381 -45.15 24.98 -14.71
CA ALA A 381 -44.29 24.43 -15.77
C ALA A 381 -43.69 23.06 -15.40
N ALA A 382 -43.47 22.80 -14.11
CA ALA A 382 -42.84 21.59 -13.60
C ALA A 382 -43.82 20.61 -12.91
N HIS A 383 -45.12 20.88 -12.94
CA HIS A 383 -46.15 20.07 -12.26
C HIS A 383 -46.05 18.57 -12.59
N ASN A 384 -45.86 18.21 -13.86
CA ASN A 384 -45.74 16.81 -14.29
C ASN A 384 -44.36 16.19 -13.96
N PHE A 385 -43.35 17.01 -13.69
CA PHE A 385 -42.01 16.58 -13.29
C PHE A 385 -41.90 16.36 -11.78
N ALA A 386 -42.64 17.13 -10.98
CA ALA A 386 -42.64 17.06 -9.52
C ALA A 386 -42.78 15.64 -8.93
N PRO A 387 -43.73 14.77 -9.37
CA PRO A 387 -43.82 13.41 -8.84
C PRO A 387 -42.61 12.54 -9.23
N LEU A 388 -42.07 12.71 -10.44
CA LEU A 388 -40.89 11.97 -10.90
C LEU A 388 -39.65 12.36 -10.09
N LEU A 389 -39.50 13.66 -9.81
CA LEU A 389 -38.42 14.19 -8.98
C LEU A 389 -38.53 13.68 -7.54
N ALA A 390 -39.74 13.64 -6.98
CA ALA A 390 -39.96 13.14 -5.63
C ALA A 390 -39.58 11.65 -5.49
N ASP A 391 -39.91 10.82 -6.48
CA ASP A 391 -39.48 9.41 -6.55
C ASP A 391 -37.95 9.30 -6.54
N TRP A 392 -37.26 10.04 -7.43
CA TRP A 392 -35.79 10.07 -7.51
C TRP A 392 -35.13 10.48 -6.19
N ILE A 393 -35.64 11.53 -5.53
CA ILE A 393 -35.12 12.00 -4.23
C ILE A 393 -35.33 10.94 -3.15
N SER A 394 -36.54 10.38 -3.05
CA SER A 394 -36.91 9.44 -1.98
C SER A 394 -36.09 8.14 -2.01
N THR A 395 -35.61 7.76 -3.20
CA THR A 395 -34.83 6.53 -3.42
C THR A 395 -33.33 6.82 -3.61
N ASN A 396 -32.86 8.01 -3.26
CA ASN A 396 -31.45 8.46 -3.39
C ASN A 396 -30.87 8.32 -4.81
N GLY A 397 -31.71 8.47 -5.82
CA GLY A 397 -31.33 8.50 -7.23
C GLY A 397 -31.62 7.21 -8.01
N ALA A 398 -32.25 6.21 -7.38
CA ALA A 398 -33.02 5.21 -8.10
C ALA A 398 -34.36 5.80 -8.58
N VAL A 399 -35.12 5.07 -9.39
CA VAL A 399 -36.51 5.42 -9.76
C VAL A 399 -37.24 4.14 -10.10
N SER A 400 -38.57 4.15 -10.00
CA SER A 400 -39.38 3.05 -10.55
C SER A 400 -39.27 2.96 -12.08
N GLN A 401 -39.58 1.79 -12.64
CA GLN A 401 -39.57 1.60 -14.09
C GLN A 401 -40.58 2.52 -14.79
N ASP A 402 -41.74 2.76 -14.17
CA ASP A 402 -42.77 3.67 -14.68
C ASP A 402 -42.31 5.12 -14.68
N THR A 403 -41.63 5.56 -13.62
CA THR A 403 -41.01 6.90 -13.54
C THR A 403 -39.95 7.08 -14.63
N ALA A 404 -39.08 6.08 -14.84
CA ALA A 404 -38.05 6.12 -15.88
C ALA A 404 -38.65 6.18 -17.30
N LEU A 405 -39.71 5.40 -17.54
CA LEU A 405 -40.48 5.40 -18.79
C LEU A 405 -41.11 6.76 -19.08
N ALA A 406 -41.85 7.31 -18.13
CA ALA A 406 -42.48 8.62 -18.27
C ALA A 406 -41.47 9.73 -18.57
N ALA A 407 -40.30 9.68 -17.91
CA ALA A 407 -39.21 10.62 -18.17
C ALA A 407 -38.59 10.43 -19.57
N SER A 408 -38.44 9.18 -20.02
CA SER A 408 -37.92 8.82 -21.35
C SER A 408 -38.82 9.35 -22.48
N GLU A 409 -40.15 9.20 -22.34
CA GLU A 409 -41.09 9.71 -23.32
C GLU A 409 -41.04 11.23 -23.47
N GLU A 410 -40.88 11.96 -22.36
CA GLU A 410 -40.76 13.41 -22.37
C GLU A 410 -39.43 13.87 -23.01
N CYS A 411 -38.33 13.17 -22.75
CA CYS A 411 -37.07 13.36 -23.46
C CYS A 411 -37.25 13.18 -24.97
N ASP A 412 -37.87 12.08 -25.40
CA ASP A 412 -38.09 11.78 -26.82
C ASP A 412 -39.06 12.77 -27.47
N LYS A 413 -40.04 13.31 -26.73
CA LYS A 413 -40.93 14.40 -27.20
C LYS A 413 -40.12 15.67 -27.45
N MET A 414 -39.29 16.11 -26.49
CA MET A 414 -38.46 17.31 -26.63
C MET A 414 -37.46 17.19 -27.79
N LEU A 415 -36.77 16.04 -27.88
CA LEU A 415 -35.79 15.78 -28.94
C LEU A 415 -36.43 15.63 -30.33
N ARG A 416 -37.68 15.16 -30.44
CA ARG A 416 -38.43 15.13 -31.71
C ARG A 416 -38.89 16.53 -32.16
N MET A 417 -39.14 17.43 -31.22
CA MET A 417 -39.55 18.80 -31.54
C MET A 417 -38.40 19.58 -32.16
N GLY A 418 -37.17 19.40 -31.66
CA GLY A 418 -35.93 19.96 -32.21
C GLY A 418 -35.87 21.50 -32.20
N ASP A 419 -34.72 22.05 -32.59
CA ASP A 419 -34.59 23.49 -32.86
C ASP A 419 -35.05 23.75 -34.31
N ARG A 420 -36.34 24.07 -34.47
CA ARG A 420 -36.90 24.42 -35.78
C ARG A 420 -36.71 25.92 -36.03
N PRO A 421 -36.31 26.36 -37.24
CA PRO A 421 -36.21 27.78 -37.55
C PRO A 421 -37.53 28.49 -37.24
N GLY A 422 -37.49 29.52 -36.38
CA GLY A 422 -38.66 30.31 -36.00
C GLY A 422 -39.50 29.78 -34.82
N ARG A 423 -39.09 28.70 -34.14
CA ARG A 423 -39.65 28.33 -32.83
C ARG A 423 -38.55 28.37 -31.76
N PRO A 424 -38.85 28.85 -30.53
CA PRO A 424 -37.94 28.65 -29.42
C PRO A 424 -37.75 27.14 -29.22
N GLY A 425 -36.49 26.68 -29.19
CA GLY A 425 -36.15 25.29 -28.89
C GLY A 425 -36.68 24.83 -27.53
N TYR A 426 -36.47 23.56 -27.20
CA TYR A 426 -36.78 23.05 -25.87
C TYR A 426 -35.79 23.59 -24.82
N ASP A 427 -36.24 23.69 -23.56
CA ASP A 427 -35.38 24.09 -22.45
C ASP A 427 -34.31 23.02 -22.18
N ARG A 428 -33.03 23.39 -22.30
CA ARG A 428 -31.89 22.49 -22.12
C ARG A 428 -31.78 21.96 -20.69
N LYS A 429 -32.12 22.77 -19.68
CA LYS A 429 -32.14 22.35 -18.27
C LYS A 429 -33.30 21.40 -18.01
N LYS A 430 -34.46 21.64 -18.60
CA LYS A 430 -35.58 20.68 -18.57
C LYS A 430 -35.14 19.32 -19.13
N LEU A 431 -34.58 19.28 -20.34
CA LEU A 431 -34.12 18.01 -20.94
C LEU A 431 -33.08 17.29 -20.07
N LEU A 432 -32.11 18.02 -19.52
CA LEU A 432 -31.09 17.44 -18.64
C LEU A 432 -31.69 16.83 -17.37
N LEU A 433 -32.67 17.50 -16.74
CA LEU A 433 -33.35 17.01 -15.55
C LEU A 433 -34.17 15.75 -15.83
N TYR A 434 -34.90 15.71 -16.95
CA TYR A 434 -35.58 14.50 -17.38
C TYR A 434 -34.60 13.37 -17.75
N ALA A 435 -33.43 13.68 -18.32
CA ALA A 435 -32.41 12.68 -18.62
C ALA A 435 -31.81 12.06 -17.34
N ILE A 436 -31.61 12.85 -16.27
CA ILE A 436 -31.17 12.35 -14.95
C ILE A 436 -32.19 11.35 -14.39
N ILE A 437 -33.48 11.68 -14.44
CA ILE A 437 -34.56 10.80 -13.95
C ILE A 437 -34.72 9.56 -14.84
N CYS A 438 -34.61 9.72 -16.16
CA CYS A 438 -34.70 8.62 -17.11
C CYS A 438 -33.58 7.58 -16.89
N GLY A 439 -32.34 8.04 -16.70
CA GLY A 439 -31.19 7.16 -16.45
C GLY A 439 -30.88 6.16 -17.59
N CYS A 440 -31.44 6.38 -18.78
CA CYS A 440 -31.23 5.50 -19.92
C CYS A 440 -30.01 5.96 -20.75
N ARG A 441 -29.16 4.98 -21.09
CA ARG A 441 -27.94 5.18 -21.88
C ARG A 441 -28.20 5.90 -23.20
N ARG A 442 -29.24 5.50 -23.94
CA ARG A 442 -29.56 6.08 -25.25
C ARG A 442 -29.84 7.58 -25.17
N GLN A 443 -30.64 8.02 -24.19
CA GLN A 443 -31.00 9.42 -23.99
C GLN A 443 -29.80 10.23 -23.52
N ILE A 444 -28.98 9.67 -22.61
CA ILE A 444 -27.76 10.30 -22.12
C ILE A 444 -26.75 10.52 -23.26
N ASP A 445 -26.49 9.49 -24.07
CA ASP A 445 -25.52 9.58 -25.17
C ASP A 445 -26.01 10.54 -26.27
N ARG A 446 -27.32 10.53 -26.57
CA ARG A 446 -27.92 11.47 -27.51
C ARG A 446 -27.84 12.92 -27.00
N LEU A 447 -28.13 13.17 -25.73
CA LEU A 447 -28.01 14.49 -25.11
C LEU A 447 -26.59 15.06 -25.24
N LEU A 448 -25.58 14.24 -24.92
CA LEU A 448 -24.18 14.65 -24.98
C LEU A 448 -23.69 14.87 -26.42
N LYS A 449 -24.24 14.12 -27.39
CA LYS A 449 -23.96 14.32 -28.81
C LYS A 449 -24.57 15.61 -29.34
N ASP A 450 -25.82 15.90 -28.97
CA ASP A 450 -26.57 17.06 -29.45
C ASP A 450 -26.09 18.37 -28.76
N LEU A 451 -25.58 18.29 -27.53
CA LEU A 451 -25.08 19.41 -26.73
C LEU A 451 -23.65 19.15 -26.18
N PRO A 452 -22.62 19.15 -27.04
CA PRO A 452 -21.24 18.82 -26.64
C PRO A 452 -20.64 19.84 -25.65
N THR A 453 -21.14 21.07 -25.62
CA THR A 453 -20.71 22.15 -24.72
C THR A 453 -21.64 22.33 -23.52
N LEU A 454 -22.45 21.32 -23.19
CA LEU A 454 -23.40 21.39 -22.07
C LEU A 454 -22.71 21.55 -20.71
N PHE A 455 -21.52 20.96 -20.57
CA PHE A 455 -20.72 21.00 -19.35
C PHE A 455 -19.38 21.67 -19.63
N ASN A 456 -19.05 22.67 -18.82
CA ASN A 456 -17.79 23.41 -18.92
C ASN A 456 -16.71 22.90 -17.95
N THR A 457 -17.10 22.06 -16.99
CA THR A 457 -16.22 21.48 -15.97
C THR A 457 -16.37 19.96 -15.95
N ILE A 458 -15.29 19.26 -15.57
CA ILE A 458 -15.33 17.80 -15.40
C ILE A 458 -16.23 17.42 -14.22
N GLU A 459 -16.30 18.25 -13.19
CA GLU A 459 -17.18 18.06 -12.03
C GLU A 459 -18.67 18.08 -12.42
N ASP A 460 -19.10 19.03 -13.26
CA ASP A 460 -20.50 19.09 -13.69
C ASP A 460 -20.86 17.92 -14.61
N PHE A 461 -19.92 17.50 -15.47
CA PHE A 461 -20.07 16.30 -16.29
C PHE A 461 -20.21 15.03 -15.43
N LEU A 462 -19.32 14.84 -14.46
CA LEU A 462 -19.34 13.67 -13.58
C LEU A 462 -20.56 13.68 -12.66
N TRP A 463 -20.96 14.83 -12.12
CA TRP A 463 -22.18 14.93 -11.30
C TRP A 463 -23.41 14.50 -12.10
N PHE A 464 -23.52 14.94 -13.36
CA PHE A 464 -24.61 14.53 -14.24
C PHE A 464 -24.61 13.02 -14.48
N LYS A 465 -23.45 12.46 -14.86
CA LYS A 465 -23.32 11.00 -15.13
C LYS A 465 -23.64 10.16 -13.89
N LEU A 466 -23.15 10.54 -12.72
CA LEU A 466 -23.40 9.86 -11.44
C LEU A 466 -24.87 10.01 -10.99
N SER A 467 -25.52 11.14 -11.29
CA SER A 467 -26.94 11.35 -10.98
C SER A 467 -27.87 10.53 -11.88
N ALA A 468 -27.45 10.27 -13.12
CA ALA A 468 -28.19 9.49 -14.10
C ALA A 468 -27.89 7.97 -14.05
N LEU A 469 -26.93 7.55 -13.21
CA LEU A 469 -26.50 6.16 -13.10
C LEU A 469 -27.60 5.26 -12.51
N ARG A 470 -27.70 4.03 -13.01
CA ARG A 470 -28.62 2.99 -12.51
C ARG A 470 -27.87 1.67 -12.29
N GLU A 471 -28.25 0.95 -11.25
CA GLU A 471 -27.71 -0.38 -10.97
C GLU A 471 -28.45 -1.44 -11.82
N HIS A 472 -27.69 -2.33 -12.46
CA HIS A 472 -28.25 -3.41 -13.25
C HIS A 472 -28.40 -4.67 -12.37
N ASN A 473 -29.63 -5.01 -11.98
CA ASN A 473 -29.90 -6.21 -11.18
C ASN A 473 -30.09 -7.43 -12.10
N ASN A 474 -29.07 -8.30 -12.16
CA ASN A 474 -29.13 -9.56 -12.92
C ASN A 474 -30.24 -10.52 -12.44
N ALA A 475 -30.80 -10.34 -11.23
CA ALA A 475 -31.84 -11.21 -10.69
C ALA A 475 -33.21 -11.06 -11.38
N SER A 476 -33.41 -10.03 -12.20
CA SER A 476 -34.69 -9.71 -12.84
C SER A 476 -34.73 -10.05 -14.33
N SER A 477 -33.74 -10.78 -14.86
CA SER A 477 -33.57 -11.06 -16.29
C SER A 477 -34.53 -12.14 -16.83
N SER A 478 -35.83 -12.00 -16.58
CA SER A 478 -36.90 -12.73 -17.27
C SER A 478 -37.89 -11.81 -18.00
N SER A 479 -37.73 -10.49 -17.93
CA SER A 479 -38.45 -9.57 -18.83
C SER A 479 -37.53 -9.11 -19.97
N VAL A 480 -37.94 -9.35 -21.20
CA VAL A 480 -37.38 -8.74 -22.41
C VAL A 480 -37.41 -7.22 -22.21
N LEU A 481 -36.30 -6.62 -21.78
CA LEU A 481 -36.22 -5.17 -21.65
C LEU A 481 -36.43 -4.59 -23.04
N ASN A 482 -37.39 -3.67 -23.19
CA ASN A 482 -37.49 -2.85 -24.40
C ASN A 482 -36.10 -2.27 -24.71
N GLU A 483 -35.58 -2.54 -25.89
CA GLU A 483 -34.23 -2.18 -26.36
C GLU A 483 -33.90 -0.68 -26.17
N GLY A 484 -34.93 0.16 -26.02
CA GLY A 484 -34.84 1.60 -25.77
C GLY A 484 -34.72 2.07 -24.32
N LEU A 485 -34.65 1.19 -23.32
CA LEU A 485 -34.56 1.54 -21.88
C LEU A 485 -33.33 0.99 -21.15
N VAL A 486 -32.29 0.61 -21.89
CA VAL A 486 -31.06 0.09 -21.28
C VAL A 486 -30.50 1.12 -20.27
N PRO A 487 -30.36 0.77 -18.98
CA PRO A 487 -29.87 1.69 -17.96
C PRO A 487 -28.41 2.08 -18.23
N TYR A 488 -28.04 3.31 -17.87
CA TYR A 488 -26.64 3.74 -17.87
C TYR A 488 -25.95 3.26 -16.60
N THR A 489 -24.93 2.42 -16.77
CA THR A 489 -24.26 1.74 -15.65
C THR A 489 -22.96 2.44 -15.25
N LEU A 490 -22.41 2.07 -14.08
CA LEU A 490 -21.07 2.52 -13.69
C LEU A 490 -20.01 2.08 -14.69
N ASP A 491 -20.17 0.88 -15.23
CA ASP A 491 -19.18 0.28 -16.12
C ASP A 491 -19.16 1.05 -17.47
N ASP A 492 -20.29 1.60 -17.90
CA ASP A 492 -20.36 2.53 -19.04
C ASP A 492 -19.60 3.83 -18.78
N LEU A 493 -19.68 4.39 -17.56
CA LEU A 493 -18.94 5.58 -17.15
C LEU A 493 -17.43 5.31 -17.10
N GLN A 494 -17.02 4.23 -16.45
CA GLN A 494 -15.62 3.84 -16.36
C GLN A 494 -15.03 3.55 -17.73
N SER A 495 -15.76 2.83 -18.59
CA SER A 495 -15.36 2.55 -19.98
C SER A 495 -15.23 3.82 -20.82
N TYR A 496 -16.05 4.84 -20.56
CA TYR A 496 -15.93 6.13 -21.25
C TYR A 496 -14.67 6.88 -20.80
N LEU A 497 -14.43 6.98 -19.49
CA LEU A 497 -13.33 7.74 -18.92
C LEU A 497 -11.96 7.10 -19.23
N ASN A 498 -11.90 5.77 -19.26
CA ASN A 498 -10.67 5.02 -19.50
C ASN A 498 -10.21 5.00 -20.97
N LYS A 499 -10.99 5.59 -21.89
CA LYS A 499 -10.53 5.86 -23.26
C LYS A 499 -9.46 6.94 -23.34
N PHE A 500 -9.39 7.79 -22.32
CA PHE A 500 -8.45 8.89 -22.24
C PHE A 500 -7.28 8.52 -21.33
N GLU A 501 -6.06 8.80 -21.78
CA GLU A 501 -4.86 8.57 -20.98
C GLU A 501 -4.75 9.53 -19.78
N PRO A 502 -3.96 9.20 -18.74
CA PRO A 502 -3.73 10.10 -17.60
C PRO A 502 -3.24 11.50 -18.00
N SER A 503 -2.46 11.59 -19.08
CA SER A 503 -1.92 12.85 -19.64
C SER A 503 -3.00 13.83 -20.06
N TYR A 504 -4.15 13.33 -20.54
CA TYR A 504 -5.31 14.12 -20.95
C TYR A 504 -5.89 14.90 -19.76
N TYR A 505 -6.00 14.25 -18.60
CA TYR A 505 -6.57 14.84 -17.40
C TYR A 505 -5.58 15.76 -16.67
N THR A 506 -4.31 15.37 -16.61
CA THR A 506 -3.29 16.06 -15.80
C THR A 506 -2.71 17.32 -16.46
N LYS A 507 -3.21 17.72 -17.64
CA LYS A 507 -2.64 18.81 -18.45
C LYS A 507 -1.12 18.61 -18.67
N SER A 508 -0.74 17.39 -19.07
CA SER A 508 0.67 16.97 -19.21
C SER A 508 1.46 17.04 -17.89
N GLY A 509 0.87 16.59 -16.78
CA GLY A 509 1.51 16.52 -15.46
C GLY A 509 1.49 17.81 -14.63
N LYS A 510 0.93 18.92 -15.12
CA LYS A 510 0.85 20.19 -14.38
C LYS A 510 -0.14 20.14 -13.20
N ASP A 511 -1.20 19.35 -13.33
CA ASP A 511 -2.21 19.17 -12.29
C ASP A 511 -2.42 17.66 -12.05
N PRO A 512 -1.48 17.00 -11.35
CA PRO A 512 -1.44 15.53 -11.25
C PRO A 512 -2.64 14.96 -10.50
N LEU A 513 -3.28 15.73 -9.61
CA LEU A 513 -4.39 15.27 -8.78
C LEU A 513 -5.73 15.15 -9.52
N ILE A 514 -5.88 15.75 -10.71
CA ILE A 514 -7.14 15.66 -11.48
C ILE A 514 -7.44 14.20 -11.86
N TYR A 515 -6.43 13.46 -12.32
CA TYR A 515 -6.63 12.08 -12.74
C TYR A 515 -7.10 11.14 -11.61
N PRO A 516 -6.39 11.04 -10.46
CA PRO A 516 -6.87 10.24 -9.33
C PRO A 516 -8.20 10.75 -8.77
N TYR A 517 -8.48 12.06 -8.85
CA TYR A 517 -9.79 12.61 -8.48
C TYR A 517 -10.92 12.08 -9.38
N VAL A 518 -10.73 12.03 -10.69
CA VAL A 518 -11.68 11.42 -11.64
C VAL A 518 -11.84 9.92 -11.39
N LEU A 519 -10.75 9.22 -11.08
CA LEU A 519 -10.81 7.79 -10.75
C LEU A 519 -11.60 7.53 -9.46
N PHE A 520 -11.36 8.29 -8.39
CA PHE A 520 -12.14 8.17 -7.15
C PHE A 520 -13.62 8.50 -7.37
N LEU A 521 -13.95 9.55 -8.12
CA LEU A 521 -15.34 9.91 -8.45
C LEU A 521 -16.05 8.84 -9.29
N SER A 522 -15.31 8.10 -10.12
CA SER A 522 -15.83 6.97 -10.90
C SER A 522 -15.70 5.62 -10.17
N ILE A 523 -15.37 5.63 -8.88
CA ILE A 523 -15.24 4.46 -8.00
C ILE A 523 -14.16 3.47 -8.49
N GLN A 524 -13.18 3.95 -9.24
CA GLN A 524 -11.98 3.20 -9.64
C GLN A 524 -10.90 3.32 -8.55
N LEU A 525 -11.21 2.79 -7.37
CA LEU A 525 -10.45 3.04 -6.13
C LEU A 525 -8.99 2.56 -6.22
N LEU A 526 -8.76 1.29 -6.59
CA LEU A 526 -7.41 0.72 -6.66
C LEU A 526 -6.53 1.43 -7.72
N PRO A 527 -6.98 1.65 -8.97
CA PRO A 527 -6.23 2.46 -9.93
C PRO A 527 -5.84 3.85 -9.41
N ALA A 528 -6.73 4.52 -8.67
CA ALA A 528 -6.44 5.84 -8.09
C ALA A 528 -5.33 5.77 -7.03
N ILE A 529 -5.40 4.78 -6.13
CA ILE A 529 -4.37 4.53 -5.11
C ILE A 529 -3.02 4.24 -5.78
N LEU A 530 -2.99 3.33 -6.76
CA LEU A 530 -1.77 2.94 -7.47
C LEU A 530 -1.14 4.11 -8.25
N TYR A 531 -1.96 5.03 -8.75
CA TYR A 531 -1.47 6.24 -9.39
C TYR A 531 -0.75 7.15 -8.37
N LEU A 532 -1.41 7.44 -7.25
CA LEU A 532 -0.84 8.29 -6.18
C LEU A 532 0.39 7.64 -5.53
N SER A 533 0.43 6.32 -5.41
CA SER A 533 1.56 5.60 -4.78
C SER A 533 2.83 5.62 -5.64
N LYS A 534 2.69 5.71 -6.97
CA LYS A 534 3.82 5.76 -7.91
C LYS A 534 4.43 7.15 -8.02
N GLU A 535 3.68 8.19 -7.66
CA GLU A 535 4.11 9.58 -7.77
C GLU A 535 5.01 9.98 -6.59
N ILE A 536 6.31 9.78 -6.75
CA ILE A 536 7.33 10.16 -5.77
C ILE A 536 7.76 11.61 -6.08
N GLY A 537 6.92 12.56 -5.68
CA GLY A 537 7.20 13.99 -5.76
C GLY A 537 7.35 14.65 -4.38
N GLU A 538 7.82 15.89 -4.36
CA GLU A 538 8.00 16.71 -3.14
C GLU A 538 6.68 16.93 -2.36
N ASP A 539 5.55 16.88 -3.06
CA ASP A 539 4.21 17.01 -2.49
C ASP A 539 3.80 15.80 -1.61
N GLY A 540 4.51 14.67 -1.69
CA GLY A 540 4.31 13.52 -0.79
C GLY A 540 3.01 12.73 -0.99
N TYR A 541 2.45 12.68 -2.21
CA TYR A 541 1.20 11.97 -2.50
C TYR A 541 1.24 10.47 -2.22
N HIS A 542 2.42 9.84 -2.33
CA HIS A 542 2.60 8.45 -1.95
C HIS A 542 2.28 8.18 -0.46
N VAL A 543 2.53 9.16 0.42
CA VAL A 543 2.15 9.08 1.84
C VAL A 543 0.62 9.10 1.95
N ASP A 544 -0.05 10.00 1.24
CA ASP A 544 -1.51 10.06 1.23
C ASP A 544 -2.11 8.75 0.68
N ALA A 545 -1.53 8.17 -0.38
CA ALA A 545 -1.97 6.91 -0.97
C ALA A 545 -2.00 5.75 0.05
N VAL A 546 -0.99 5.65 0.92
CA VAL A 546 -0.93 4.65 1.99
C VAL A 546 -2.11 4.81 2.95
N HIS A 547 -2.39 6.04 3.39
CA HIS A 547 -3.42 6.30 4.38
C HIS A 547 -4.84 6.25 3.79
N ILE A 548 -5.01 6.64 2.53
CA ILE A 548 -6.24 6.40 1.77
C ILE A 548 -6.48 4.90 1.63
N SER A 549 -5.44 4.09 1.39
CA SER A 549 -5.55 2.62 1.36
C SER A 549 -6.05 2.07 2.69
N ILE A 550 -5.52 2.57 3.82
CA ILE A 550 -5.98 2.18 5.16
C ILE A 550 -7.46 2.52 5.32
N ALA A 551 -7.87 3.76 5.03
CA ALA A 551 -9.25 4.21 5.22
C ALA A 551 -10.27 3.43 4.36
N LEU A 552 -9.93 3.17 3.08
CA LEU A 552 -10.80 2.43 2.16
C LEU A 552 -10.84 0.93 2.48
N ALA A 553 -9.71 0.34 2.84
CA ALA A 553 -9.66 -1.06 3.25
C ALA A 553 -10.42 -1.28 4.56
N ASP A 554 -10.34 -0.35 5.51
CA ASP A 554 -11.04 -0.45 6.80
C ASP A 554 -12.55 -0.59 6.66
N HIS A 555 -13.13 0.15 5.71
CA HIS A 555 -14.56 0.13 5.41
C HIS A 555 -14.99 -0.97 4.43
N GLY A 556 -14.05 -1.83 4.01
CA GLY A 556 -14.33 -2.94 3.09
C GLY A 556 -14.89 -2.50 1.74
N VAL A 557 -14.52 -1.30 1.25
CA VAL A 557 -15.01 -0.77 -0.03
C VAL A 557 -14.14 -1.16 -1.22
N LEU A 558 -12.95 -1.72 -0.97
CA LEU A 558 -12.12 -2.31 -2.02
C LEU A 558 -12.78 -3.59 -2.55
N PRO A 559 -12.79 -3.82 -3.87
CA PRO A 559 -13.46 -4.96 -4.46
C PRO A 559 -12.79 -6.26 -4.04
N ASP A 560 -13.57 -7.21 -3.52
CA ASP A 560 -13.12 -8.58 -3.30
C ASP A 560 -12.80 -9.23 -4.66
N GLY A 561 -11.63 -9.82 -4.82
CA GLY A 561 -11.20 -10.55 -6.02
C GLY A 561 -12.07 -11.77 -6.41
N VAL A 562 -13.23 -11.97 -5.77
CA VAL A 562 -14.13 -13.13 -5.94
C VAL A 562 -15.18 -12.89 -7.04
N GLY A 563 -14.81 -12.18 -8.10
CA GLY A 563 -15.59 -12.11 -9.34
C GLY A 563 -15.08 -13.15 -10.33
N SER A 564 -15.97 -13.96 -10.91
CA SER A 564 -15.71 -15.13 -11.79
C SER A 564 -15.04 -14.83 -13.15
N GLY A 565 -14.10 -13.88 -13.19
CA GLY A 565 -13.40 -13.44 -14.40
C GLY A 565 -11.99 -12.91 -14.10
N GLN A 566 -11.34 -13.37 -13.03
CA GLN A 566 -9.93 -13.04 -12.79
C GLN A 566 -9.07 -13.54 -13.95
N LYS A 567 -8.48 -12.58 -14.69
CA LYS A 567 -7.32 -12.85 -15.53
C LYS A 567 -6.20 -13.34 -14.62
N ILE A 568 -5.65 -14.52 -14.90
CA ILE A 568 -4.52 -15.10 -14.18
C ILE A 568 -3.39 -14.06 -14.07
N GLY A 569 -3.00 -13.70 -12.83
CA GLY A 569 -1.90 -12.76 -12.56
C GLY A 569 -2.28 -11.38 -11.99
N VAL A 570 -3.56 -11.05 -11.83
CA VAL A 570 -3.98 -9.79 -11.17
C VAL A 570 -4.16 -10.02 -9.67
N MET A 571 -3.38 -9.32 -8.84
CA MET A 571 -3.45 -9.39 -7.38
C MET A 571 -4.77 -8.80 -6.87
N ASP A 572 -5.30 -9.38 -5.79
CA ASP A 572 -6.53 -8.90 -5.14
C ASP A 572 -6.39 -7.44 -4.67
N ALA A 573 -7.47 -6.65 -4.69
CA ALA A 573 -7.38 -5.22 -4.38
C ALA A 573 -6.99 -4.96 -2.92
N CYS A 574 -7.48 -5.80 -2.00
CA CYS A 574 -7.08 -5.78 -0.60
C CYS A 574 -5.60 -6.18 -0.44
N ALA A 575 -5.11 -7.10 -1.28
CA ALA A 575 -3.71 -7.50 -1.29
C ALA A 575 -2.76 -6.42 -1.81
N GLU A 576 -3.16 -5.68 -2.85
CA GLU A 576 -2.41 -4.53 -3.32
C GLU A 576 -2.36 -3.41 -2.27
N ALA A 577 -3.51 -3.07 -1.66
CA ALA A 577 -3.57 -2.09 -0.58
C ALA A 577 -2.68 -2.49 0.61
N ALA A 578 -2.76 -3.75 1.05
CA ALA A 578 -1.92 -4.27 2.11
C ALA A 578 -0.42 -4.27 1.73
N SER A 579 -0.08 -4.54 0.48
CA SER A 579 1.30 -4.49 -0.01
C SER A 579 1.87 -3.08 0.07
N ILE A 580 1.10 -2.06 -0.34
CA ILE A 580 1.47 -0.64 -0.24
C ILE A 580 1.71 -0.24 1.22
N ILE A 581 0.79 -0.62 2.12
CA ILE A 581 0.91 -0.33 3.56
C ILE A 581 2.14 -1.04 4.16
N ARG A 582 2.35 -2.32 3.83
CA ARG A 582 3.52 -3.10 4.28
C ARG A 582 4.82 -2.45 3.80
N GLN A 583 4.88 -2.07 2.52
CA GLN A 583 6.07 -1.43 1.96
C GLN A 583 6.39 -0.13 2.69
N TYR A 584 5.38 0.67 3.02
CA TYR A 584 5.56 1.87 3.83
C TYR A 584 6.05 1.55 5.26
N GLY A 585 5.45 0.56 5.92
CA GLY A 585 5.93 0.07 7.24
C GLY A 585 7.38 -0.41 7.22
N SER A 586 7.81 -1.06 6.13
CA SER A 586 9.19 -1.56 5.99
C SER A 586 10.24 -0.44 5.91
N ILE A 587 9.84 0.77 5.52
CA ILE A 587 10.73 1.94 5.56
C ILE A 587 11.08 2.25 7.02
N TYR A 588 10.09 2.26 7.91
CA TYR A 588 10.32 2.47 9.34
C TYR A 588 11.15 1.35 9.97
N LEU A 589 10.86 0.10 9.58
CA LEU A 589 11.63 -1.06 10.04
C LEU A 589 13.12 -0.94 9.67
N ARG A 590 13.43 -0.52 8.43
CA ARG A 590 14.80 -0.29 7.97
C ARG A 590 15.48 0.90 8.66
N SER A 591 14.72 1.93 9.03
CA SER A 591 15.21 3.07 9.80
C SER A 591 15.42 2.77 11.30
N GLY A 592 15.06 1.57 11.77
CA GLY A 592 15.15 1.18 13.18
C GLY A 592 13.96 1.59 14.05
N ASN A 593 12.94 2.25 13.48
CA ASN A 593 11.71 2.61 14.19
C ASN A 593 10.73 1.43 14.16
N ILE A 594 10.97 0.46 15.04
CA ILE A 594 10.16 -0.77 15.16
C ILE A 594 8.73 -0.50 15.67
N ASP A 595 8.53 0.58 16.43
CA ASP A 595 7.21 0.96 16.96
C ASP A 595 6.26 1.38 15.84
N LEU A 596 6.69 2.30 14.96
CA LEU A 596 5.89 2.69 13.81
C LEU A 596 5.74 1.56 12.80
N ALA A 597 6.78 0.74 12.60
CA ALA A 597 6.69 -0.42 11.72
C ALA A 597 5.58 -1.38 12.20
N LEU A 598 5.47 -1.63 13.50
CA LEU A 598 4.42 -2.45 14.10
C LEU A 598 3.02 -1.91 13.78
N GLU A 599 2.81 -0.61 13.96
CA GLU A 599 1.52 0.02 13.74
C GLU A 599 1.06 -0.11 12.27
N TYR A 600 1.96 0.12 11.31
CA TYR A 600 1.65 -0.06 9.88
C TYR A 600 1.53 -1.53 9.47
N TYR A 601 2.34 -2.43 10.03
CA TYR A 601 2.24 -3.87 9.77
C TYR A 601 0.90 -4.43 10.25
N ALA A 602 0.41 -3.97 11.40
CA ALA A 602 -0.93 -4.30 11.88
C ALA A 602 -2.02 -3.83 10.90
N GLN A 603 -1.89 -2.61 10.35
CA GLN A 603 -2.83 -2.11 9.34
C GLN A 603 -2.74 -2.86 8.01
N ALA A 604 -1.54 -3.26 7.57
CA ALA A 604 -1.36 -4.07 6.38
C ALA A 604 -2.10 -5.42 6.51
N ALA A 605 -1.93 -6.09 7.66
CA ALA A 605 -2.64 -7.33 7.93
C ALA A 605 -4.16 -7.13 8.07
N ALA A 606 -4.60 -6.01 8.66
CA ALA A 606 -6.02 -5.67 8.72
C ALA A 606 -6.60 -5.44 7.33
N ALA A 607 -5.89 -4.72 6.45
CA ALA A 607 -6.30 -4.49 5.07
C ALA A 607 -6.43 -5.80 4.27
N MET A 608 -5.48 -6.75 4.43
CA MET A 608 -5.62 -8.11 3.86
C MET A 608 -6.88 -8.83 4.34
N GLY A 609 -7.29 -8.60 5.58
CA GLY A 609 -8.48 -9.23 6.16
C GLY A 609 -9.80 -8.57 5.77
N GLY A 610 -9.80 -7.46 5.02
CA GLY A 610 -11.02 -6.69 4.78
C GLY A 610 -11.34 -5.67 5.88
N GLY A 611 -10.33 -5.17 6.60
CA GLY A 611 -10.46 -3.99 7.45
C GLY A 611 -11.06 -4.25 8.83
N GLU A 612 -11.96 -3.36 9.25
CA GLU A 612 -12.64 -3.37 10.56
C GLU A 612 -13.40 -4.69 10.79
N VAL A 613 -14.10 -5.18 9.76
CA VAL A 613 -14.93 -6.39 9.80
C VAL A 613 -14.10 -7.62 10.20
N SER A 614 -12.87 -7.70 9.69
CA SER A 614 -11.90 -8.75 10.04
C SER A 614 -11.50 -8.66 11.51
N TRP A 615 -11.36 -7.45 12.02
CA TRP A 615 -10.86 -7.16 13.35
C TRP A 615 -11.89 -7.50 14.43
N ILE A 616 -13.17 -7.23 14.16
CA ILE A 616 -14.31 -7.58 15.03
C ILE A 616 -14.65 -9.09 14.93
N GLY A 617 -14.03 -9.83 14.02
CA GLY A 617 -14.27 -11.27 13.82
C GLY A 617 -15.55 -11.58 13.04
N GLN A 618 -16.06 -10.60 12.29
CA GLN A 618 -17.23 -10.73 11.43
C GLN A 618 -16.87 -10.97 9.95
N GLY A 619 -15.57 -11.05 9.63
CA GLY A 619 -15.07 -11.27 8.28
C GLY A 619 -15.25 -12.71 7.80
N ASN A 620 -15.06 -12.93 6.49
CA ASN A 620 -15.06 -14.28 5.92
C ASN A 620 -13.90 -15.12 6.50
N ALA A 621 -14.08 -16.44 6.59
CA ALA A 621 -13.07 -17.37 7.08
C ALA A 621 -11.74 -17.25 6.32
N ASP A 622 -11.80 -17.07 4.99
CA ASP A 622 -10.62 -16.90 4.14
C ASP A 622 -9.90 -15.56 4.43
N GLN A 623 -10.66 -14.48 4.57
CA GLN A 623 -10.14 -13.16 4.92
C GLN A 623 -9.45 -13.17 6.29
N GLN A 624 -10.08 -13.82 7.28
CA GLN A 624 -9.50 -13.96 8.62
C GLN A 624 -8.22 -14.81 8.61
N ARG A 625 -8.18 -15.85 7.78
CA ARG A 625 -6.99 -16.67 7.57
C ARG A 625 -5.87 -15.86 6.92
N GLN A 626 -6.15 -15.11 5.86
CA GLN A 626 -5.16 -14.27 5.17
C GLN A 626 -4.58 -13.19 6.09
N ARG A 627 -5.44 -12.51 6.87
CA ARG A 627 -5.02 -11.58 7.92
C ARG A 627 -4.09 -12.25 8.93
N SER A 628 -4.50 -13.41 9.48
CA SER A 628 -3.73 -14.11 10.50
C SER A 628 -2.35 -14.54 9.99
N LEU A 629 -2.28 -15.04 8.75
CA LEU A 629 -1.01 -15.42 8.11
C LEU A 629 -0.09 -14.21 7.92
N MET A 630 -0.59 -13.11 7.35
CA MET A 630 0.23 -11.91 7.16
C MET A 630 0.66 -11.30 8.49
N LEU A 631 -0.25 -11.21 9.47
CA LEU A 631 0.07 -10.67 10.79
C LEU A 631 1.18 -11.49 11.46
N LYS A 632 1.06 -12.82 11.48
CA LYS A 632 2.12 -13.69 12.03
C LYS A 632 3.44 -13.48 11.31
N GLN A 633 3.45 -13.42 9.97
CA GLN A 633 4.67 -13.17 9.22
C GLN A 633 5.35 -11.84 9.58
N LEU A 634 4.56 -10.76 9.65
CA LEU A 634 5.06 -9.42 9.93
C LEU A 634 5.50 -9.24 11.39
N LEU A 635 4.76 -9.83 12.33
CA LEU A 635 5.14 -9.84 13.74
C LEU A 635 6.43 -10.65 13.96
N THR A 636 6.62 -11.77 13.25
CA THR A 636 7.89 -12.50 13.28
C THR A 636 9.02 -11.63 12.76
N GLU A 637 8.82 -10.85 11.68
CA GLU A 637 9.84 -9.93 11.18
C GLU A 637 10.26 -8.89 12.23
N ILE A 638 9.31 -8.33 12.98
CA ILE A 638 9.58 -7.40 14.09
C ILE A 638 10.28 -8.10 15.25
N LEU A 639 9.78 -9.28 15.66
CA LEU A 639 10.33 -10.06 16.77
C LEU A 639 11.82 -10.39 16.54
N LEU A 640 12.20 -10.60 15.28
CA LEU A 640 13.56 -10.89 14.87
C LEU A 640 14.46 -9.64 14.79
N ARG A 641 13.96 -8.42 14.94
CA ARG A 641 14.79 -7.20 15.04
C ARG A 641 15.28 -6.96 16.46
N ASP A 642 16.33 -6.16 16.57
CA ASP A 642 16.86 -5.74 17.86
C ASP A 642 15.81 -4.87 18.58
N GLY A 643 15.57 -5.16 19.87
CA GLY A 643 14.48 -4.55 20.64
C GLY A 643 13.08 -5.11 20.35
N GLY A 644 12.90 -5.95 19.32
CA GLY A 644 11.60 -6.49 18.93
C GLY A 644 10.94 -7.37 19.99
N ILE A 645 11.73 -8.21 20.67
CA ILE A 645 11.28 -9.03 21.80
C ILE A 645 10.77 -8.13 22.94
N GLN A 646 11.50 -7.07 23.28
CA GLN A 646 11.13 -6.15 24.35
C GLN A 646 9.87 -5.35 24.01
N LEU A 647 9.70 -4.93 22.75
CA LEU A 647 8.49 -4.24 22.30
C LEU A 647 7.26 -5.14 22.35
N LEU A 648 7.35 -6.34 21.76
CA LEU A 648 6.20 -7.22 21.62
C LEU A 648 5.84 -7.96 22.91
N LEU A 649 6.83 -8.34 23.72
CA LEU A 649 6.65 -9.15 24.93
C LEU A 649 6.85 -8.36 26.24
N GLY A 650 7.41 -7.15 26.17
CA GLY A 650 7.64 -6.29 27.32
C GLY A 650 9.03 -6.46 27.96
N PRO A 651 9.43 -5.52 28.84
CA PRO A 651 10.75 -5.53 29.48
C PRO A 651 10.97 -6.70 30.44
N SER A 652 9.94 -7.16 31.15
CA SER A 652 10.01 -8.24 32.15
C SER A 652 8.79 -9.16 32.12
N GLY A 653 8.94 -10.41 32.57
CA GLY A 653 7.82 -11.34 32.80
C GLY A 653 7.49 -12.28 31.63
N MET A 654 6.36 -13.00 31.76
CA MET A 654 5.86 -14.07 30.85
C MET A 654 5.20 -13.53 29.56
N GLY A 655 5.66 -12.38 29.05
CA GLY A 655 5.16 -11.83 27.79
C GLY A 655 3.81 -11.11 27.85
N GLU A 656 3.29 -10.79 29.04
CA GLU A 656 1.97 -10.14 29.22
C GLU A 656 1.99 -8.60 29.13
N GLU A 657 3.18 -8.00 29.28
CA GLU A 657 3.35 -6.55 29.39
C GLU A 657 3.53 -5.84 28.04
N GLY A 658 3.82 -6.57 26.96
CA GLY A 658 4.14 -5.99 25.65
C GLY A 658 2.95 -5.71 24.71
N GLU A 659 3.26 -5.12 23.55
CA GLU A 659 2.27 -4.68 22.55
C GLU A 659 1.59 -5.85 21.82
N LEU A 660 2.10 -7.09 21.91
CA LEU A 660 1.53 -8.24 21.19
C LEU A 660 0.04 -8.48 21.53
N LYS A 661 -0.36 -8.23 22.79
CA LYS A 661 -1.75 -8.40 23.24
C LYS A 661 -2.73 -7.49 22.51
N LYS A 662 -2.28 -6.31 22.06
CA LYS A 662 -3.10 -5.35 21.31
C LYS A 662 -3.56 -5.94 19.98
N TYR A 663 -2.72 -6.74 19.33
CA TYR A 663 -2.98 -7.28 17.99
C TYR A 663 -3.43 -8.74 17.98
N MET A 664 -3.13 -9.50 19.04
CA MET A 664 -3.54 -10.88 19.24
C MET A 664 -4.18 -11.06 20.62
N MET A 665 -5.51 -10.92 20.69
CA MET A 665 -6.25 -10.97 21.96
C MET A 665 -6.19 -12.36 22.62
N ASP A 666 -6.37 -13.42 21.83
CA ASP A 666 -6.39 -14.80 22.33
C ASP A 666 -5.01 -15.25 22.81
N TRP A 667 -4.93 -15.66 24.08
CA TRP A 667 -3.74 -16.20 24.71
C TRP A 667 -3.21 -17.45 23.98
N ARG A 668 -4.09 -18.39 23.60
CA ARG A 668 -3.66 -19.65 22.97
C ARG A 668 -3.02 -19.38 21.61
N SER A 669 -3.64 -18.50 20.82
CA SER A 669 -3.11 -18.06 19.54
C SER A 669 -1.76 -17.34 19.69
N ARG A 670 -1.59 -16.51 20.73
CA ARG A 670 -0.31 -15.86 21.06
C ARG A 670 0.77 -16.88 21.40
N GLN A 671 0.47 -17.81 22.29
CA GLN A 671 1.40 -18.86 22.68
C GLN A 671 1.84 -19.70 21.48
N GLN A 672 0.90 -20.13 20.63
CA GLN A 672 1.21 -20.88 19.42
C GLN A 672 2.08 -20.09 18.44
N PHE A 673 1.80 -18.80 18.26
CA PHE A 673 2.63 -17.91 17.42
C PHE A 673 4.07 -17.81 17.94
N LEU A 674 4.25 -17.65 19.24
CA LEU A 674 5.59 -17.53 19.84
C LEU A 674 6.38 -18.83 19.73
N LEU A 675 5.74 -19.99 19.92
CA LEU A 675 6.38 -21.28 19.73
C LEU A 675 6.83 -21.49 18.27
N GLU A 676 5.99 -21.13 17.31
CA GLU A 676 6.35 -21.18 15.87
C GLU A 676 7.51 -20.21 15.56
N ALA A 677 7.50 -19.01 16.14
CA ALA A 677 8.57 -18.03 15.94
C ALA A 677 9.90 -18.51 16.56
N ALA A 678 9.86 -19.14 17.74
CA ALA A 678 11.04 -19.72 18.39
C ALA A 678 11.61 -20.88 17.56
N HIS A 679 10.75 -21.73 17.00
CA HIS A 679 11.17 -22.80 16.11
C HIS A 679 11.90 -22.27 14.87
N ARG A 680 11.36 -21.23 14.21
CA ARG A 680 12.03 -20.56 13.09
C ARG A 680 13.36 -19.92 13.47
N CYS A 681 13.47 -19.35 14.67
CA CYS A 681 14.74 -18.85 15.19
C CYS A 681 15.76 -19.99 15.31
N GLN A 682 15.34 -21.15 15.80
CA GLN A 682 16.19 -22.33 15.94
C GLN A 682 16.67 -22.87 14.58
N GLU A 683 15.80 -22.93 13.58
CA GLU A 683 16.14 -23.31 12.20
C GLU A 683 17.10 -22.32 11.55
N ALA A 684 16.92 -21.01 11.81
CA ALA A 684 17.79 -19.96 11.32
C ALA A 684 19.12 -19.83 12.09
N GLY A 685 19.33 -20.61 13.15
CA GLY A 685 20.54 -20.55 14.00
C GLY A 685 20.58 -19.38 14.99
N LEU A 686 19.48 -18.65 15.16
CA LEU A 686 19.33 -17.53 16.09
C LEU A 686 18.96 -18.03 17.50
N TYR A 687 19.86 -18.80 18.12
CA TYR A 687 19.57 -19.50 19.38
C TYR A 687 19.26 -18.57 20.56
N ASP A 688 19.93 -17.42 20.68
CA ASP A 688 19.69 -16.48 21.78
C ASP A 688 18.24 -15.94 21.77
N LYS A 689 17.71 -15.66 20.58
CA LYS A 689 16.32 -15.22 20.39
C LYS A 689 15.33 -16.36 20.68
N ALA A 690 15.63 -17.58 20.23
CA ALA A 690 14.80 -18.75 20.51
C ALA A 690 14.69 -19.01 22.02
N VAL A 691 15.82 -18.97 22.73
CA VAL A 691 15.88 -19.14 24.19
C VAL A 691 15.05 -18.08 24.88
N GLU A 692 15.22 -16.81 24.53
CA GLU A 692 14.47 -15.73 25.14
C GLU A 692 12.95 -15.85 24.88
N ILE A 693 12.53 -16.22 23.66
CA ILE A 693 11.10 -16.44 23.37
C ILE A 693 10.54 -17.60 24.22
N HIS A 694 11.25 -18.73 24.34
CA HIS A 694 10.81 -19.85 25.18
C HIS A 694 10.73 -19.45 26.67
N LYS A 695 11.69 -18.66 27.18
CA LYS A 695 11.63 -18.09 28.53
C LYS A 695 10.35 -17.27 28.74
N ARG A 696 9.97 -16.43 27.76
CA ARG A 696 8.77 -15.59 27.84
C ARG A 696 7.47 -16.40 27.75
N VAL A 697 7.46 -17.49 27.00
CA VAL A 697 6.31 -18.41 26.94
C VAL A 697 6.18 -19.26 28.22
N GLY A 698 7.25 -19.37 29.02
CA GLY A 698 7.31 -20.24 30.19
C GLY A 698 7.76 -21.68 29.89
N ASP A 699 8.19 -21.96 28.66
CA ASP A 699 8.75 -23.27 28.27
C ASP A 699 10.24 -23.33 28.61
N PHE A 700 10.53 -23.37 29.91
CA PHE A 700 11.89 -23.36 30.43
C PHE A 700 12.68 -24.62 30.06
N ALA A 701 12.01 -25.76 29.90
CA ALA A 701 12.65 -27.01 29.52
C ALA A 701 13.24 -26.90 28.10
N MET A 702 12.48 -26.40 27.13
CA MET A 702 12.98 -26.18 25.76
C MET A 702 14.09 -25.12 25.73
N ALA A 703 13.94 -24.04 26.50
CA ALA A 703 14.99 -23.01 26.60
C ALA A 703 16.32 -23.60 27.12
N LEU A 704 16.27 -24.43 28.17
CA LEU A 704 17.45 -25.13 28.70
C LEU A 704 17.99 -26.17 27.70
N GLN A 705 17.13 -26.86 26.96
CA GLN A 705 17.56 -27.81 25.94
C GLN A 705 18.38 -27.11 24.84
N ILE A 706 17.95 -25.93 24.38
CA ILE A 706 18.69 -25.14 23.39
C ILE A 706 20.04 -24.67 23.96
N ILE A 707 20.07 -24.21 25.22
CA ILE A 707 21.32 -23.85 25.91
C ILE A 707 22.25 -25.07 26.01
N ASN A 708 21.74 -26.22 26.41
CA ASN A 708 22.52 -27.45 26.54
C ASN A 708 23.12 -27.88 25.20
N LYS A 709 22.36 -27.77 24.10
CA LYS A 709 22.88 -27.99 22.75
C LYS A 709 24.01 -27.01 22.41
N CYS A 710 23.80 -25.71 22.59
CA CYS A 710 24.80 -24.68 22.32
C CYS A 710 26.05 -24.82 23.19
N LEU A 711 25.88 -25.24 24.45
CA LEU A 711 26.98 -25.46 25.39
C LEU A 711 27.78 -26.69 24.99
N SER A 712 27.12 -27.78 24.61
CA SER A 712 27.77 -28.96 24.02
C SER A 712 28.60 -28.57 22.80
N ASP A 713 28.04 -27.81 21.87
CA ASP A 713 28.77 -27.35 20.67
C ASP A 713 29.98 -26.48 21.04
N ALA A 714 29.83 -25.59 22.04
CA ALA A 714 30.93 -24.76 22.53
C ALA A 714 32.04 -25.60 23.20
N VAL A 715 31.69 -26.61 24.00
CA VAL A 715 32.63 -27.55 24.63
C VAL A 715 33.39 -28.35 23.56
N CYS A 716 32.69 -28.90 22.57
CA CYS A 716 33.33 -29.61 21.45
C CYS A 716 34.20 -28.69 20.57
N ALA A 717 33.88 -27.40 20.46
CA ALA A 717 34.73 -26.42 19.78
C ALA A 717 36.00 -26.11 20.60
N MET A 718 35.88 -26.00 21.93
CA MET A 718 37.03 -25.83 22.82
C MET A 718 37.99 -27.02 22.78
N ALA A 719 37.46 -28.25 22.73
CA ALA A 719 38.27 -29.46 22.62
C ALA A 719 39.13 -29.48 21.34
N ARG A 720 38.64 -28.82 20.28
CA ARG A 720 39.33 -28.63 19.00
C ARG A 720 40.22 -27.38 18.95
N ASN A 721 40.52 -26.77 20.11
CA ASN A 721 41.37 -25.59 20.28
C ASN A 721 40.87 -24.29 19.61
N MET A 722 39.55 -24.12 19.45
CA MET A 722 38.99 -22.85 18.98
C MET A 722 38.96 -21.80 20.11
N LEU A 723 39.42 -20.57 19.85
CA LEU A 723 39.59 -19.51 20.86
C LEU A 723 38.26 -18.98 21.43
N ASP A 724 37.18 -18.95 20.64
CA ASP A 724 35.90 -18.33 21.04
C ASP A 724 34.98 -19.23 21.90
N GLY A 725 35.35 -20.50 22.09
CA GLY A 725 34.49 -21.47 22.78
C GLY A 725 34.32 -21.18 24.29
N GLU A 726 35.34 -20.61 24.94
CA GLU A 726 35.36 -20.47 26.40
C GLU A 726 34.46 -19.35 26.92
N SER A 727 34.54 -18.16 26.32
CA SER A 727 33.69 -17.03 26.66
C SER A 727 32.22 -17.34 26.37
N ARG A 728 31.95 -17.98 25.22
CA ARG A 728 30.62 -18.46 24.85
C ARG A 728 30.08 -19.48 25.84
N ALA A 729 30.89 -20.45 26.27
CA ALA A 729 30.48 -21.44 27.27
C ALA A 729 30.17 -20.79 28.64
N THR A 730 30.94 -19.79 29.08
CA THR A 730 30.61 -19.05 30.32
C THR A 730 29.30 -18.31 30.23
N ALA A 731 29.02 -17.64 29.10
CA ALA A 731 27.78 -16.90 28.91
C ALA A 731 26.55 -17.83 28.89
N LEU A 732 26.68 -18.99 28.23
CA LEU A 732 25.62 -20.00 28.18
C LEU A 732 25.31 -20.61 29.56
N ILE A 733 26.33 -20.85 30.39
CA ILE A 733 26.13 -21.31 31.77
C ILE A 733 25.41 -20.25 32.60
N HIS A 734 25.82 -18.98 32.47
CA HIS A 734 25.16 -17.89 33.17
C HIS A 734 23.68 -17.77 32.77
N SER A 735 23.40 -17.80 31.46
CA SER A 735 22.04 -17.81 30.91
C SER A 735 21.22 -19.01 31.41
N GLY A 736 21.80 -20.21 31.42
CA GLY A 736 21.13 -21.41 31.95
C GLY A 736 20.79 -21.29 33.44
N ASN A 737 21.68 -20.69 34.24
CA ASN A 737 21.40 -20.41 35.66
C ASN A 737 20.30 -19.37 35.85
N GLU A 738 20.30 -18.30 35.05
CA GLU A 738 19.24 -17.28 35.08
C GLU A 738 17.86 -17.89 34.75
N ILE A 739 17.80 -18.80 33.77
CA ILE A 739 16.57 -19.53 33.43
C ILE A 739 16.07 -20.36 34.61
N MET A 740 16.98 -21.08 35.28
CA MET A 740 16.62 -21.90 36.44
C MET A 740 16.12 -21.03 37.61
N GLU A 741 16.73 -19.87 37.85
CA GLU A 741 16.25 -18.93 38.86
C GLU A 741 14.85 -18.43 38.51
N THR A 742 14.65 -18.01 37.26
CA THR A 742 13.34 -17.53 36.77
C THR A 742 12.26 -18.62 36.90
N ALA A 743 12.59 -19.87 36.55
CA ALA A 743 11.68 -21.00 36.65
C ALA A 743 11.24 -21.30 38.10
N ARG A 744 12.10 -21.05 39.09
CA ARG A 744 11.76 -21.25 40.52
C ARG A 744 10.73 -20.26 41.04
N TYR A 745 10.75 -19.03 40.53
CA TYR A 745 9.80 -17.99 40.92
C TYR A 745 8.49 -18.02 40.12
N SER A 746 8.41 -18.83 39.05
CA SER A 746 7.18 -19.02 38.29
C SER A 746 6.20 -19.95 39.02
N SER A 747 5.06 -19.39 39.46
CA SER A 747 4.05 -20.07 40.27
C SER A 747 3.17 -21.09 39.51
N GLU A 748 3.32 -21.22 38.19
CA GLU A 748 2.39 -21.97 37.31
C GLU A 748 2.98 -23.22 36.63
N THR A 749 4.16 -23.71 37.02
CA THR A 749 4.76 -24.89 36.38
C THR A 749 4.10 -26.20 36.85
N SER A 750 3.63 -27.01 35.89
CA SER A 750 3.08 -28.33 36.15
C SER A 750 4.14 -29.29 36.71
N VAL A 751 3.73 -30.40 37.34
CA VAL A 751 4.66 -31.39 37.88
C VAL A 751 5.52 -32.02 36.78
N GLN A 752 4.93 -32.30 35.61
CA GLN A 752 5.64 -32.85 34.46
C GLN A 752 6.68 -31.89 33.90
N ASP A 753 6.38 -30.58 33.86
CA ASP A 753 7.35 -29.58 33.41
C ASP A 753 8.53 -29.46 34.37
N LYS A 754 8.31 -29.61 35.68
CA LYS A 754 9.38 -29.60 36.69
C LYS A 754 10.33 -30.78 36.54
N ASP A 755 9.81 -31.96 36.22
CA ASP A 755 10.64 -33.14 35.93
C ASP A 755 11.50 -32.89 34.69
N LEU A 756 10.91 -32.36 33.62
CA LEU A 756 11.63 -32.06 32.38
C LEU A 756 12.71 -30.96 32.58
N ILE A 757 12.41 -29.93 33.37
CA ILE A 757 13.38 -28.90 33.75
C ILE A 757 14.52 -29.52 34.58
N SER A 758 14.21 -30.40 35.53
CA SER A 758 15.21 -31.10 36.33
C SER A 758 16.12 -31.97 35.46
N GLU A 759 15.55 -32.72 34.51
CA GLU A 759 16.34 -33.47 33.52
C GLU A 759 17.30 -32.56 32.75
N GLN A 760 16.82 -31.45 32.19
CA GLN A 760 17.69 -30.52 31.46
C GLN A 760 18.73 -29.83 32.37
N GLN A 761 18.40 -29.59 33.64
CA GLN A 761 19.35 -29.11 34.64
C GLN A 761 20.46 -30.14 34.89
N THR A 762 20.15 -31.43 34.97
CA THR A 762 21.20 -32.46 35.13
C THR A 762 22.16 -32.46 33.94
N VAL A 763 21.64 -32.30 32.72
CA VAL A 763 22.43 -32.19 31.48
C VAL A 763 23.34 -30.95 31.53
N LEU A 764 22.82 -29.80 31.95
CA LEU A 764 23.60 -28.57 32.10
C LEU A 764 24.77 -28.76 33.07
N ARG A 765 24.54 -29.39 34.23
CA ARG A 765 25.58 -29.67 35.23
C ARG A 765 26.61 -30.69 34.74
N GLN A 766 26.18 -31.69 33.98
CA GLN A 766 27.10 -32.64 33.34
C GLN A 766 28.01 -31.94 32.33
N LEU A 767 27.46 -31.07 31.48
CA LEU A 767 28.24 -30.28 30.52
C LEU A 767 29.18 -29.27 31.21
N GLU A 768 28.75 -28.65 32.30
CA GLU A 768 29.57 -27.76 33.12
C GLU A 768 30.76 -28.50 33.76
N ALA A 769 30.55 -29.73 34.27
CA ALA A 769 31.62 -30.57 34.80
C ALA A 769 32.64 -30.95 33.70
N ILE A 770 32.16 -31.31 32.52
CA ILE A 770 33.02 -31.60 31.35
C ILE A 770 33.83 -30.35 30.97
N LEU A 771 33.19 -29.19 30.90
CA LEU A 771 33.86 -27.92 30.62
C LEU A 771 34.94 -27.59 31.65
N HIS A 772 34.69 -27.85 32.93
CA HIS A 772 35.68 -27.66 33.99
C HIS A 772 36.93 -28.52 33.78
N ILE A 773 36.76 -29.78 33.41
CA ILE A 773 37.88 -30.69 33.08
C ILE A 773 38.71 -30.14 31.92
N TYR A 774 38.07 -29.66 30.85
CA TYR A 774 38.78 -29.05 29.73
C TYR A 774 39.57 -27.81 30.13
N ARG A 775 39.03 -26.96 31.01
CA ARG A 775 39.76 -25.79 31.53
C ARG A 775 41.00 -26.19 32.31
N LEU A 776 40.89 -27.18 33.20
CA LEU A 776 42.03 -27.71 33.97
C LEU A 776 43.10 -28.30 33.02
N ALA A 777 42.69 -29.07 32.03
CA ALA A 777 43.60 -29.66 31.04
C ALA A 777 44.33 -28.59 30.21
N ARG A 778 43.63 -27.54 29.75
CA ARG A 778 44.24 -26.42 29.02
C ARG A 778 45.15 -25.56 29.88
N ALA A 779 44.87 -25.43 31.17
CA ALA A 779 45.73 -24.75 32.14
C ALA A 779 46.99 -25.55 32.51
N GLY A 780 47.17 -26.76 31.98
CA GLY A 780 48.31 -27.64 32.28
C GLY A 780 48.18 -28.39 33.62
N GLN A 781 47.03 -28.31 34.28
CA GLN A 781 46.74 -29.01 35.54
C GLN A 781 46.25 -30.44 35.26
N THR A 782 47.13 -31.28 34.71
CA THR A 782 46.80 -32.62 34.20
C THR A 782 46.32 -33.59 35.29
N VAL A 783 46.87 -33.51 36.50
CA VAL A 783 46.49 -34.37 37.64
C VAL A 783 45.08 -34.05 38.12
N ASP A 784 44.74 -32.76 38.22
CA ASP A 784 43.42 -32.32 38.68
C ASP A 784 42.35 -32.62 37.62
N ALA A 785 42.65 -32.38 36.33
CA ALA A 785 41.79 -32.75 35.22
C ALA A 785 41.46 -34.26 35.22
N LEU A 786 42.47 -35.10 35.46
CA LEU A 786 42.29 -36.55 35.53
C LEU A 786 41.41 -36.94 36.74
N ARG A 787 41.68 -36.37 37.91
CA ARG A 787 40.91 -36.63 39.13
C ARG A 787 39.43 -36.29 38.93
N GLU A 788 39.13 -35.15 38.33
CA GLU A 788 37.75 -34.74 38.03
C GLU A 788 37.10 -35.63 36.97
N THR A 789 37.86 -36.11 35.97
CA THR A 789 37.35 -37.06 34.98
C THR A 789 36.93 -38.39 35.62
N ILE A 790 37.72 -38.89 36.57
CA ILE A 790 37.43 -40.14 37.29
C ILE A 790 36.19 -39.99 38.20
N ARG A 791 35.96 -38.77 38.73
CA ARG A 791 34.80 -38.44 39.58
C ARG A 791 33.48 -38.34 38.83
N LEU A 792 33.49 -38.31 37.48
CA LEU A 792 32.26 -38.25 36.70
C LEU A 792 31.44 -39.54 36.90
N PRO A 793 30.26 -39.45 37.55
CA PRO A 793 29.50 -40.63 37.96
C PRO A 793 28.97 -41.43 36.77
N PHE A 794 28.83 -40.78 35.62
CA PHE A 794 28.32 -41.40 34.39
C PHE A 794 29.40 -42.06 33.53
N LEU A 795 30.70 -41.94 33.79
CA LEU A 795 31.71 -42.67 32.99
C LEU A 795 32.23 -43.94 33.68
N HIS A 796 31.92 -44.12 34.97
CA HIS A 796 32.35 -45.28 35.78
C HIS A 796 33.86 -45.61 35.67
N LEU A 797 34.70 -44.58 35.61
CA LEU A 797 36.17 -44.69 35.46
C LEU A 797 36.92 -44.91 36.78
N ASP A 798 36.21 -44.97 37.92
CA ASP A 798 36.82 -45.19 39.22
C ASP A 798 37.58 -46.54 39.27
N PRO A 799 38.91 -46.56 39.46
CA PRO A 799 39.70 -47.79 39.44
C PRO A 799 39.30 -48.82 40.52
N GLN A 800 38.60 -48.42 41.60
CA GLN A 800 38.15 -49.33 42.66
C GLN A 800 36.74 -49.90 42.45
N SER A 801 35.98 -49.37 41.49
CA SER A 801 34.64 -49.86 41.17
C SER A 801 34.67 -51.11 40.25
N PRO A 802 33.75 -52.08 40.41
CA PRO A 802 33.65 -53.23 39.52
C PRO A 802 33.37 -52.80 38.07
N ASN A 803 33.80 -53.60 37.09
CA ASN A 803 33.52 -53.35 35.68
C ASN A 803 32.01 -53.53 35.41
N VAL A 804 31.28 -52.42 35.35
CA VAL A 804 29.85 -52.40 35.03
C VAL A 804 29.69 -52.37 33.50
N THR A 805 29.19 -53.46 32.91
CA THR A 805 28.90 -53.59 31.47
C THR A 805 27.49 -53.06 31.15
N VAL A 806 27.17 -51.85 31.59
CA VAL A 806 25.91 -51.19 31.23
C VAL A 806 26.20 -50.26 30.06
N ASP A 807 25.33 -50.25 29.04
CA ASP A 807 25.39 -49.27 27.96
C ASP A 807 25.02 -47.89 28.54
N ILE A 808 26.03 -47.22 29.11
CA ILE A 808 25.93 -45.93 29.79
C ILE A 808 25.26 -44.89 28.89
N PHE A 809 25.51 -45.00 27.58
CA PHE A 809 25.03 -44.09 26.57
C PHE A 809 23.56 -44.30 26.17
N ARG A 810 22.85 -45.27 26.77
CA ARG A 810 21.40 -45.41 26.59
C ARG A 810 20.61 -44.37 27.38
N ASN A 811 21.15 -43.94 28.52
CA ASN A 811 20.48 -43.02 29.46
C ASN A 811 21.07 -41.60 29.46
N LEU A 812 22.20 -41.38 28.78
CA LEU A 812 22.84 -40.06 28.66
C LEU A 812 22.14 -39.20 27.60
N SER A 813 22.06 -37.89 27.83
CA SER A 813 21.58 -36.95 26.81
C SER A 813 22.52 -36.93 25.59
N PRO A 814 21.99 -36.85 24.34
CA PRO A 814 22.81 -36.79 23.14
C PRO A 814 23.82 -35.63 23.14
N HIS A 815 23.52 -34.53 23.85
CA HIS A 815 24.41 -33.38 23.98
C HIS A 815 25.65 -33.72 24.81
N VAL A 816 25.50 -34.50 25.89
CA VAL A 816 26.63 -34.99 26.68
C VAL A 816 27.41 -36.04 25.91
N GLN A 817 26.70 -36.95 25.21
CA GLN A 817 27.33 -37.98 24.40
C GLN A 817 28.27 -37.41 23.33
N ALA A 818 27.91 -36.30 22.71
CA ALA A 818 28.74 -35.62 21.72
C ALA A 818 30.10 -35.14 22.28
N CYS A 819 30.18 -34.84 23.58
CA CYS A 819 31.40 -34.35 24.23
C CYS A 819 32.32 -35.47 24.74
N ILE A 820 31.81 -36.70 24.91
CA ILE A 820 32.56 -37.83 25.48
C ILE A 820 33.80 -38.23 24.65
N PRO A 821 33.77 -38.30 23.31
CA PRO A 821 34.93 -38.73 22.53
C PRO A 821 36.17 -37.89 22.82
N ASP A 822 35.99 -36.57 22.80
CA ASP A 822 37.07 -35.63 23.01
C ASP A 822 37.49 -35.58 24.48
N LEU A 823 36.55 -35.80 25.41
CA LEU A 823 36.85 -35.87 26.83
C LEU A 823 37.75 -37.08 27.13
N LEU A 824 37.47 -38.24 26.53
CA LEU A 824 38.30 -39.42 26.65
C LEU A 824 39.70 -39.20 26.05
N LYS A 825 39.81 -38.50 24.91
CA LYS A 825 41.12 -38.12 24.34
C LYS A 825 41.91 -37.22 25.29
N VAL A 826 41.24 -36.23 25.90
CA VAL A 826 41.86 -35.34 26.89
C VAL A 826 42.29 -36.12 28.13
N ALA A 827 41.47 -37.06 28.60
CA ALA A 827 41.84 -37.94 29.70
C ALA A 827 43.10 -38.74 29.37
N LEU A 828 43.15 -39.41 28.20
CA LEU A 828 44.33 -40.16 27.76
C LEU A 828 45.57 -39.27 27.64
N ASN A 829 45.44 -38.08 27.06
CA ASN A 829 46.50 -37.06 27.02
C ASN A 829 47.00 -36.67 28.42
N CYS A 830 46.09 -36.51 29.38
CA CYS A 830 46.47 -36.19 30.75
C CYS A 830 47.22 -37.35 31.40
N ILE A 831 46.79 -38.61 31.16
CA ILE A 831 47.48 -39.79 31.70
C ILE A 831 48.90 -39.90 31.16
N ASP A 832 49.13 -39.63 29.87
CA ASP A 832 50.48 -39.70 29.27
C ASP A 832 51.47 -38.69 29.88
N ASN A 833 50.96 -37.62 30.49
CA ASN A 833 51.75 -36.58 31.14
C ASN A 833 51.94 -36.80 32.66
N VAL A 834 51.41 -37.88 33.24
CA VAL A 834 51.50 -38.19 34.68
C VAL A 834 52.21 -39.53 34.90
N ARG A 835 53.14 -39.58 35.86
CA ARG A 835 53.87 -40.82 36.20
C ARG A 835 52.97 -41.77 37.00
N ASP A 836 52.84 -43.01 36.53
CA ASP A 836 52.09 -44.08 37.21
C ASP A 836 52.94 -44.68 38.34
N THR A 837 52.61 -44.36 39.60
CA THR A 837 53.32 -44.88 40.78
C THR A 837 52.65 -46.12 41.37
N ASP A 838 51.31 -46.21 41.29
CA ASP A 838 50.50 -47.16 42.09
C ASP A 838 49.65 -48.10 41.21
N GLY A 839 49.80 -48.04 39.88
CA GLY A 839 49.03 -48.86 38.93
C GLY A 839 47.59 -48.37 38.69
N THR A 840 47.17 -47.30 39.36
CA THR A 840 45.85 -46.68 39.24
C THR A 840 45.62 -46.12 37.84
N LEU A 841 46.64 -45.50 37.23
CA LEU A 841 46.54 -44.95 35.87
C LEU A 841 46.38 -46.06 34.83
N ARG A 842 47.03 -47.22 35.03
CA ARG A 842 46.87 -48.40 34.18
C ARG A 842 45.44 -48.97 34.26
N ALA A 843 44.86 -49.00 35.46
CA ALA A 843 43.46 -49.42 35.64
C ALA A 843 42.48 -48.46 34.93
N VAL A 844 42.71 -47.14 35.01
CA VAL A 844 41.90 -46.14 34.30
C VAL A 844 42.05 -46.27 32.78
N LYS A 845 43.27 -46.46 32.24
CA LYS A 845 43.49 -46.73 30.79
C LYS A 845 42.73 -47.97 30.33
N SER A 846 42.78 -49.06 31.09
CA SER A 846 42.05 -50.30 30.78
C SER A 846 40.53 -50.07 30.78
N LYS A 847 40.00 -49.29 31.73
CA LYS A 847 38.57 -48.94 31.75
C LYS A 847 38.14 -48.09 30.56
N ILE A 848 38.95 -47.11 30.15
CA ILE A 848 38.69 -46.30 28.94
C ILE A 848 38.69 -47.20 27.69
N ALA A 849 39.68 -48.10 27.56
CA ALA A 849 39.75 -49.04 26.44
C ALA A 849 38.53 -49.99 26.39
N ASN A 850 38.12 -50.53 27.54
CA ASN A 850 36.92 -51.37 27.65
C ASN A 850 35.64 -50.60 27.32
N LEU A 851 35.52 -49.33 27.75
CA LEU A 851 34.37 -48.48 27.44
C LEU A 851 34.23 -48.25 25.93
N VAL A 852 35.34 -47.97 25.24
CA VAL A 852 35.37 -47.77 23.78
C VAL A 852 35.10 -49.08 23.04
N ALA A 853 35.70 -50.19 23.47
CA ALA A 853 35.51 -51.51 22.87
C ALA A 853 34.06 -52.01 22.99
N ASN A 854 33.42 -51.80 24.14
CA ASN A 854 32.02 -52.18 24.35
C ASN A 854 31.02 -51.32 23.53
N ASN A 855 31.47 -50.19 22.98
CA ASN A 855 30.65 -49.24 22.22
C ASN A 855 31.13 -49.03 20.78
N MET A 856 31.84 -50.00 20.19
CA MET A 856 32.35 -49.90 18.81
C MET A 856 31.27 -49.78 17.73
N SER A 857 30.03 -50.15 18.03
CA SER A 857 28.89 -49.96 17.11
C SER A 857 28.54 -48.49 16.86
N ARG A 858 29.08 -47.58 17.67
CA ARG A 858 28.89 -46.13 17.52
C ARG A 858 30.01 -45.54 16.65
N ASN A 859 29.67 -44.57 15.80
CA ASN A 859 30.62 -43.87 14.92
C ASN A 859 31.52 -42.90 15.71
N TRP A 860 32.47 -43.42 16.47
CA TRP A 860 33.47 -42.61 17.19
C TRP A 860 34.51 -42.01 16.22
N PRO A 861 35.11 -40.85 16.56
CA PRO A 861 36.21 -40.26 15.81
C PRO A 861 37.42 -41.20 15.66
N GLN A 862 38.01 -41.29 14.47
CA GLN A 862 39.11 -42.22 14.15
C GLN A 862 40.38 -41.96 14.99
N ASP A 863 40.62 -40.72 15.35
CA ASP A 863 41.72 -40.30 16.22
C ASP A 863 41.57 -40.81 17.67
N LEU A 864 40.33 -40.98 18.17
CA LEU A 864 40.11 -41.65 19.47
C LEU A 864 40.54 -43.12 19.40
N TYR A 865 40.15 -43.83 18.36
CA TYR A 865 40.54 -45.24 18.18
C TYR A 865 42.05 -45.41 18.08
N GLN A 866 42.73 -44.56 17.31
CA GLN A 866 44.19 -44.57 17.23
C GLN A 866 44.84 -44.33 18.60
N LYS A 867 44.31 -43.41 19.39
CA LYS A 867 44.84 -43.07 20.70
C LYS A 867 44.62 -44.17 21.75
N VAL A 868 43.47 -44.82 21.71
CA VAL A 868 43.20 -46.00 22.54
C VAL A 868 44.12 -47.17 22.13
N ALA A 869 44.34 -47.38 20.83
CA ALA A 869 45.25 -48.42 20.33
C ALA A 869 46.71 -48.18 20.71
N GLN A 870 47.14 -46.92 20.89
CA GLN A 870 48.46 -46.58 21.42
C GLN A 870 48.60 -46.83 22.94
N CYS A 871 47.48 -46.99 23.65
CA CYS A 871 47.43 -47.15 25.10
C CYS A 871 47.25 -48.61 25.56
N ILE A 872 46.84 -49.50 24.66
CA ILE A 872 46.79 -50.97 24.83
C ILE A 872 48.16 -51.52 24.43
#